data_AF-A0A4P5WZ20-F1
#
_entry.id   AF-A0A4P5WZ20-F1
#
_cell.length_a   1.000
_cell.length_b   1.000
_cell.length_c   1.000
_cell.angle_alpha   90.00
_cell.angle_beta   90.00
_cell.angle_gamma   90.00
#
_symmetry.space_group_name_H-M   'P 1'
#
loop_
_entity.id
_entity.type
_entity.pdbx_description
1 polymer ?
#
loop_
_entity_poly.entity_id
_entity_poly.type
_entity_poly.pdbx_seq_one_letter_code
_entity_poly.pdbx_strand_id
1 'polypeptide(L)'
;MLAAPPFSTSRISLLALSLLWLVCPAVVRGQSVSGPADTAPLTLEGDLASQMVDGLDRFLLGQIAAEAASRPERLALDLTSAEALQKSLEPQRQRLAKILGTTDARLPFTAPEIIAPAGEGSAVAAGVTFSVFAVRWPVLGDPSPQGQGLASIVAEGLLLEPAGTAKAAVVVIPDAGQTPEQLAGLQPGLEPAQQTARLLAESGCRVMVPAVVSRQREKRLNRADLTQREYLHRAAFELGRTLAGYEVQTVLSLVDWYSRDPARLPIGVYGHGEGGMEALFAAALDTRIQVCGVSGFFGPREQSWREPIERNFFGLLRHFGAAELAALTAPRNLLVIPEAGPVVVLEGNGGAPAELRSPDAVAAAAELQRAKAMLGSHAGGLQLLTAANRSEVAGWTGTFLQQLAGASAVTAVSPLRAEAALATRTEGRERRLIQQIDRHTQLLLRESPFVRDAFMSRLDYSSVEAYQKSTEAYREVFRKDVIGEFELPLLPFNAKSRKSWETDLWTGHEVVLDVFPDVMAYGVLLLPKDLKPGERRPVVVCQHGLEGRPTDVFLNDNPAYHDFAAKLCERGFITFSPQNPYIFTDRFRTLQRKAQPLGKTLFSMIVPQHQQIVNWLKTQPFVDDSRIAFYGLSYGGKSAMRIPALVTDYCLSICSADFNEWVLKNASTRHNFTYMWTGEYEIFEWDLGSTFNYAEMAALICPRPFMVERGHFDGVGTDDWVGYEYGKVRHLYAAKLKIGERTEIEWFVGPHTINGVGTYQFLHRHLNWPERK
;
A
#
# COMPACT_ATOMS: atom_id res chain seq x y z
N MET A 1 47.92 -20.63 85.49
CA MET A 1 48.85 -20.64 86.66
C MET A 1 50.27 -20.56 86.10
N LEU A 2 50.97 -19.46 86.41
CA LEU A 2 52.45 -19.26 86.49
C LEU A 2 53.31 -19.77 85.30
N ALA A 3 53.88 -18.89 84.46
CA ALA A 3 55.08 -18.04 84.65
C ALA A 3 56.43 -18.73 84.34
N ALA A 4 56.93 -18.47 83.11
CA ALA A 4 58.29 -18.04 82.70
C ALA A 4 59.57 -18.86 83.11
N PRO A 5 60.81 -18.45 82.66
CA PRO A 5 61.69 -19.06 81.63
C PRO A 5 63.02 -19.59 82.26
N PRO A 6 64.24 -19.79 81.63
CA PRO A 6 65.07 -18.79 80.89
C PRO A 6 66.11 -19.29 79.80
N PHE A 7 66.60 -18.30 79.03
CA PHE A 7 67.94 -18.04 78.41
C PHE A 7 69.05 -19.09 78.19
N SER A 8 69.71 -19.03 77.00
CA SER A 8 71.19 -18.86 76.77
C SER A 8 71.62 -19.32 75.34
N THR A 9 71.81 -18.39 74.39
CA THR A 9 73.08 -17.90 73.75
C THR A 9 73.95 -18.89 72.94
N SER A 10 74.02 -18.69 71.62
CA SER A 10 75.29 -18.60 70.86
C SER A 10 75.06 -18.01 69.45
N ARG A 11 75.90 -17.04 69.07
CA ARG A 11 75.99 -16.40 67.74
C ARG A 11 77.09 -17.11 66.94
N ILE A 12 76.95 -17.21 65.61
CA ILE A 12 77.99 -16.95 64.59
C ILE A 12 77.32 -16.88 63.19
N SER A 13 77.42 -15.68 62.62
CA SER A 13 77.69 -15.27 61.21
C SER A 13 76.91 -15.79 59.99
N LEU A 14 76.26 -14.80 59.35
CA LEU A 14 76.33 -14.44 57.91
C LEU A 14 75.77 -15.42 56.87
N LEU A 15 74.56 -15.14 56.38
CA LEU A 15 74.32 -14.98 54.93
C LEU A 15 73.02 -14.19 54.70
N ALA A 16 73.17 -13.12 53.93
CA ALA A 16 72.10 -12.23 53.51
C ALA A 16 71.18 -12.95 52.51
N LEU A 17 69.86 -12.96 52.78
CA LEU A 17 68.85 -13.18 51.76
C LEU A 17 67.80 -12.08 51.87
N SER A 18 67.91 -11.12 50.96
CA SER A 18 66.93 -10.07 50.72
C SER A 18 65.65 -10.69 50.16
N LEU A 19 64.53 -10.52 50.86
CA LEU A 19 63.20 -10.75 50.31
C LEU A 19 62.97 -9.77 49.14
N LEU A 20 62.94 -10.29 47.92
CA LEU A 20 62.28 -9.63 46.79
C LEU A 20 60.88 -10.21 46.66
N TRP A 21 59.88 -9.47 47.10
CA TRP A 21 58.51 -9.64 46.64
C TRP A 21 58.45 -9.24 45.17
N LEU A 22 58.46 -10.24 44.28
CA LEU A 22 58.10 -10.09 42.88
C LEU A 22 56.59 -9.85 42.81
N VAL A 23 56.20 -8.58 42.83
CA VAL A 23 54.92 -8.14 42.27
C VAL A 23 55.03 -8.32 40.77
N CYS A 24 54.51 -9.43 40.24
CA CYS A 24 54.23 -9.53 38.81
C CYS A 24 53.20 -8.43 38.48
N PRO A 25 53.53 -7.43 37.64
CA PRO A 25 52.48 -6.66 37.02
C PRO A 25 51.78 -7.63 36.08
N ALA A 26 50.57 -8.06 36.44
CA ALA A 26 49.66 -8.59 35.45
C ALA A 26 49.47 -7.47 34.44
N VAL A 27 50.19 -7.55 33.33
CA VAL A 27 49.90 -6.78 32.13
C VAL A 27 48.53 -7.27 31.70
N VAL A 28 47.48 -6.61 32.20
CA VAL A 28 46.18 -6.61 31.56
C VAL A 28 46.44 -5.96 30.21
N ARG A 29 46.75 -6.78 29.21
CA ARG A 29 46.57 -6.38 27.82
C ARG A 29 45.09 -6.06 27.71
N GLY A 30 44.74 -4.78 27.78
CA GLY A 30 43.41 -4.34 27.41
C GLY A 30 43.18 -4.84 25.99
N GLN A 31 42.31 -5.82 25.82
CA GLN A 31 41.84 -6.22 24.51
C GLN A 31 41.15 -4.99 23.93
N SER A 32 41.76 -4.36 22.93
CA SER A 32 41.06 -3.43 22.06
C SER A 32 39.80 -4.13 21.53
N VAL A 33 38.64 -3.46 21.56
CA VAL A 33 37.41 -4.01 20.99
C VAL A 33 37.67 -4.26 19.50
N SER A 34 37.79 -5.53 19.10
CA SER A 34 38.18 -5.93 17.74
C SER A 34 36.99 -6.18 16.80
N GLY A 35 35.78 -6.20 17.35
CA GLY A 35 34.55 -6.48 16.63
C GLY A 35 33.33 -6.63 17.55
N PRO A 36 32.17 -6.93 16.97
CA PRO A 36 30.97 -7.22 17.75
C PRO A 36 31.14 -8.47 18.62
N ALA A 37 30.45 -8.48 19.76
CA ALA A 37 30.44 -9.59 20.71
C ALA A 37 29.37 -10.63 20.33
N ASP A 38 29.61 -11.88 20.73
CA ASP A 38 28.69 -13.01 20.60
C ASP A 38 28.18 -13.26 19.17
N THR A 39 29.06 -13.11 18.18
CA THR A 39 28.75 -13.43 16.78
C THR A 39 29.50 -14.65 16.28
N ALA A 40 28.83 -15.50 15.51
CA ALA A 40 29.49 -16.54 14.71
C ALA A 40 30.20 -15.90 13.48
N PRO A 41 31.19 -16.59 12.88
CA PRO A 41 31.76 -16.12 11.61
C PRO A 41 30.72 -16.05 10.48
N LEU A 42 30.68 -14.93 9.75
CA LEU A 42 29.85 -14.79 8.55
C LEU A 42 30.50 -15.48 7.35
N THR A 43 30.00 -16.67 7.02
CA THR A 43 30.47 -17.50 5.90
C THR A 43 29.61 -17.39 4.65
N LEU A 44 28.55 -16.56 4.66
CA LEU A 44 27.75 -16.31 3.47
C LEU A 44 28.61 -15.57 2.43
N GLU A 45 28.55 -16.07 1.20
CA GLU A 45 29.24 -15.53 0.02
C GLU A 45 28.23 -14.89 -0.94
N GLY A 46 28.71 -14.06 -1.88
CA GLY A 46 27.87 -13.35 -2.85
C GLY A 46 27.25 -12.05 -2.33
N ASP A 47 26.25 -11.51 -3.04
CA ASP A 47 25.58 -10.26 -2.68
C ASP A 47 24.50 -10.50 -1.61
N LEU A 48 24.80 -10.15 -0.36
CA LEU A 48 23.90 -10.29 0.78
C LEU A 48 22.61 -9.47 0.63
N ALA A 49 22.66 -8.31 -0.05
CA ALA A 49 21.47 -7.52 -0.33
C ALA A 49 20.53 -8.27 -1.27
N SER A 50 21.08 -8.93 -2.30
CA SER A 50 20.29 -9.76 -3.22
C SER A 50 19.65 -10.94 -2.52
N GLN A 51 20.41 -11.66 -1.67
CA GLN A 51 19.89 -12.78 -0.89
C GLN A 51 18.78 -12.35 0.07
N MET A 52 18.88 -11.14 0.65
CA MET A 52 17.85 -10.57 1.52
C MET A 52 16.55 -10.34 0.73
N VAL A 53 16.63 -9.72 -0.45
CA VAL A 53 15.47 -9.50 -1.33
C VAL A 53 14.83 -10.82 -1.75
N ASP A 54 15.63 -11.84 -2.09
CA ASP A 54 15.12 -13.18 -2.44
C ASP A 54 14.43 -13.88 -1.26
N GLY A 55 14.96 -13.70 -0.05
CA GLY A 55 14.35 -14.21 1.19
C GLY A 55 13.00 -13.54 1.48
N LEU A 56 12.93 -12.22 1.37
CA LEU A 56 11.69 -11.45 1.51
C LEU A 56 10.64 -11.87 0.48
N ASP A 57 11.04 -12.16 -0.76
CA ASP A 57 10.14 -12.65 -1.81
C ASP A 57 9.51 -14.01 -1.43
N ARG A 58 10.35 -14.98 -1.05
CA ARG A 58 9.88 -16.29 -0.59
C ARG A 58 8.96 -16.19 0.62
N PHE A 59 9.33 -15.35 1.59
CA PHE A 59 8.53 -15.09 2.77
C PHE A 59 7.12 -14.59 2.38
N LEU A 60 7.02 -13.55 1.55
CA LEU A 60 5.74 -12.98 1.14
C LEU A 60 4.88 -13.95 0.31
N LEU A 61 5.50 -14.73 -0.58
CA LEU A 61 4.78 -15.79 -1.31
C LEU A 61 4.23 -16.86 -0.34
N GLY A 62 5.00 -17.23 0.68
CA GLY A 62 4.55 -18.11 1.77
C GLY A 62 3.38 -17.51 2.55
N GLN A 63 3.43 -16.22 2.89
CA GLN A 63 2.34 -15.52 3.59
C GLN A 63 1.06 -15.47 2.74
N ILE A 64 1.16 -15.20 1.43
CA ILE A 64 0.00 -15.26 0.52
C ILE A 64 -0.66 -16.65 0.54
N ALA A 65 0.14 -17.72 0.50
CA ALA A 65 -0.36 -19.09 0.55
C ALA A 65 -1.00 -19.41 1.91
N ALA A 66 -0.41 -18.97 3.02
CA ALA A 66 -0.95 -19.17 4.36
C ALA A 66 -2.28 -18.43 4.57
N GLU A 67 -2.39 -17.20 4.06
CA GLU A 67 -3.63 -16.43 4.04
C GLU A 67 -4.72 -17.13 3.20
N ALA A 68 -4.36 -17.72 2.06
CA ALA A 68 -5.28 -18.53 1.26
C ALA A 68 -5.86 -19.73 2.02
N ALA A 69 -5.03 -20.42 2.80
CA ALA A 69 -5.46 -21.59 3.56
C ALA A 69 -6.38 -21.25 4.74
N SER A 70 -6.17 -20.10 5.40
CA SER A 70 -6.91 -19.71 6.61
C SER A 70 -8.14 -18.83 6.36
N ARG A 71 -8.30 -18.29 5.14
CA ARG A 71 -9.42 -17.42 4.73
C ARG A 71 -10.81 -17.95 5.10
N PRO A 72 -11.17 -19.22 4.82
CA PRO A 72 -12.51 -19.74 5.10
C PRO A 72 -12.94 -19.62 6.57
N GLU A 73 -12.00 -19.77 7.50
CA GLU A 73 -12.26 -19.67 8.95
C GLU A 73 -12.68 -18.25 9.37
N ARG A 74 -12.18 -17.22 8.67
CA ARG A 74 -12.44 -15.81 8.98
C ARG A 74 -13.73 -15.27 8.37
N LEU A 75 -14.32 -16.00 7.42
CA LEU A 75 -15.59 -15.64 6.83
C LEU A 75 -16.73 -15.82 7.84
N ALA A 76 -16.62 -16.84 8.72
CA ALA A 76 -17.51 -17.11 9.85
C ALA A 76 -19.01 -17.12 9.48
N LEU A 77 -19.37 -17.96 8.50
CA LEU A 77 -20.73 -18.05 7.96
C LEU A 77 -21.70 -18.72 8.95
N ASP A 78 -22.89 -18.13 9.09
CA ASP A 78 -24.04 -18.77 9.74
C ASP A 78 -24.95 -19.39 8.68
N LEU A 79 -24.93 -20.73 8.56
CA LEU A 79 -25.66 -21.47 7.52
C LEU A 79 -27.06 -21.94 7.98
N THR A 80 -27.55 -21.50 9.15
CA THR A 80 -28.81 -22.01 9.73
C THR A 80 -30.06 -21.62 8.92
N SER A 81 -30.07 -20.42 8.34
CA SER A 81 -31.12 -19.95 7.41
C SER A 81 -30.55 -18.95 6.41
N ALA A 82 -31.31 -18.58 5.38
CA ALA A 82 -30.89 -17.58 4.41
C ALA A 82 -30.71 -16.19 5.07
N GLU A 83 -31.58 -15.85 6.03
CA GLU A 83 -31.51 -14.61 6.81
C GLU A 83 -30.29 -14.59 7.73
N ALA A 84 -30.01 -15.70 8.40
CA ALA A 84 -28.82 -15.84 9.26
C ALA A 84 -27.54 -15.71 8.43
N LEU A 85 -27.49 -16.33 7.25
CA LEU A 85 -26.40 -16.19 6.28
C LEU A 85 -26.21 -14.74 5.89
N GLN A 86 -27.26 -14.03 5.46
CA GLN A 86 -27.15 -12.61 5.10
C GLN A 86 -26.59 -11.77 6.25
N LYS A 87 -27.07 -11.98 7.48
CA LYS A 87 -26.59 -11.26 8.66
C LYS A 87 -25.10 -11.54 8.94
N SER A 88 -24.64 -12.79 8.76
CA SER A 88 -23.23 -13.16 8.94
C SER A 88 -22.31 -12.58 7.87
N LEU A 89 -22.83 -12.32 6.66
CA LEU A 89 -22.07 -11.74 5.55
C LEU A 89 -21.93 -10.21 5.64
N GLU A 90 -22.80 -9.52 6.40
CA GLU A 90 -22.82 -8.06 6.48
C GLU A 90 -21.47 -7.43 6.90
N PRO A 91 -20.78 -7.92 7.96
CA PRO A 91 -19.45 -7.40 8.30
C PRO A 91 -18.42 -7.59 7.18
N GLN A 92 -18.56 -8.65 6.38
CA GLN A 92 -17.66 -8.93 5.26
C GLN A 92 -17.95 -7.99 4.09
N ARG A 93 -19.21 -7.62 3.83
CA ARG A 93 -19.57 -6.58 2.84
C ARG A 93 -18.97 -5.23 3.24
N GLN A 94 -19.10 -4.84 4.50
CA GLN A 94 -18.50 -3.59 5.01
C GLN A 94 -16.98 -3.60 4.86
N ARG A 95 -16.35 -4.74 5.11
CA ARG A 95 -14.91 -4.91 4.91
C ARG A 95 -14.53 -4.80 3.43
N LEU A 96 -15.27 -5.44 2.53
CA LEU A 96 -15.05 -5.30 1.08
C LEU A 96 -15.25 -3.85 0.64
N ALA A 97 -16.26 -3.15 1.15
CA ALA A 97 -16.51 -1.73 0.85
C ALA A 97 -15.31 -0.86 1.27
N LYS A 98 -14.75 -1.11 2.45
CA LYS A 98 -13.51 -0.44 2.91
C LYS A 98 -12.33 -0.74 2.00
N ILE A 99 -12.10 -2.02 1.63
CA ILE A 99 -10.99 -2.42 0.74
C ILE A 99 -11.09 -1.78 -0.65
N LEU A 100 -12.30 -1.65 -1.19
CA LEU A 100 -12.53 -1.01 -2.48
C LEU A 100 -12.54 0.53 -2.38
N GLY A 101 -12.65 1.08 -1.17
CA GLY A 101 -12.79 2.52 -0.94
C GLY A 101 -14.15 3.08 -1.38
N THR A 102 -15.22 2.29 -1.27
CA THR A 102 -16.59 2.71 -1.62
C THR A 102 -17.32 3.37 -0.44
N THR A 103 -16.59 4.12 0.37
CA THR A 103 -17.07 4.74 1.62
C THR A 103 -17.81 6.06 1.39
N ASP A 104 -17.57 6.72 0.27
CA ASP A 104 -18.21 7.99 -0.06
C ASP A 104 -19.70 7.79 -0.39
N ALA A 105 -20.55 8.69 0.11
CA ALA A 105 -21.99 8.62 -0.13
C ALA A 105 -22.31 8.96 -1.60
N ARG A 106 -23.09 8.09 -2.26
CA ARG A 106 -23.58 8.35 -3.61
C ARG A 106 -24.61 9.47 -3.63
N LEU A 107 -24.57 10.29 -4.67
CA LEU A 107 -25.55 11.35 -4.89
C LEU A 107 -26.88 10.78 -5.37
N PRO A 108 -28.00 11.12 -4.73
CA PRO A 108 -29.31 10.73 -5.23
C PRO A 108 -29.67 11.52 -6.50
N PHE A 109 -30.33 10.85 -7.44
CA PHE A 109 -30.93 11.48 -8.61
C PHE A 109 -32.28 10.82 -8.95
N THR A 110 -33.06 11.49 -9.79
CA THR A 110 -34.42 11.04 -10.18
C THR A 110 -34.40 10.11 -11.39
N ALA A 111 -33.67 10.49 -12.42
CA ALA A 111 -33.45 9.69 -13.64
C ALA A 111 -32.15 10.14 -14.33
N PRO A 112 -31.50 9.28 -15.13
CA PRO A 112 -30.40 9.69 -15.99
C PRO A 112 -30.84 10.79 -16.96
N GLU A 113 -29.96 11.76 -17.21
CA GLU A 113 -30.17 12.82 -18.19
C GLU A 113 -29.80 12.31 -19.58
N ILE A 114 -30.68 12.49 -20.55
CA ILE A 114 -30.34 12.26 -21.96
C ILE A 114 -29.44 13.39 -22.45
N ILE A 115 -28.28 13.03 -22.98
CA ILE A 115 -27.36 13.99 -23.59
C ILE A 115 -27.93 14.34 -24.96
N ALA A 116 -28.47 15.54 -25.11
CA ALA A 116 -28.95 16.08 -26.37
C ALA A 116 -28.83 17.61 -26.45
N PRO A 117 -28.32 18.18 -27.55
CA PRO A 117 -28.51 19.60 -27.83
C PRO A 117 -29.98 19.97 -27.84
N ALA A 118 -30.28 21.18 -27.38
CA ALA A 118 -31.64 21.69 -27.35
C ALA A 118 -32.24 21.69 -28.77
N GLY A 119 -33.42 21.10 -28.92
CA GLY A 119 -34.15 21.04 -30.20
C GLY A 119 -33.80 19.85 -31.10
N GLU A 120 -32.82 19.01 -30.73
CA GLU A 120 -32.49 17.79 -31.48
C GLU A 120 -33.19 16.54 -30.93
N GLY A 121 -33.25 15.50 -31.76
CA GLY A 121 -33.70 14.17 -31.35
C GLY A 121 -32.86 13.59 -30.20
N SER A 122 -33.51 12.84 -29.32
CA SER A 122 -32.89 12.24 -28.13
C SER A 122 -32.15 10.93 -28.43
N ALA A 123 -32.68 10.12 -29.35
CA ALA A 123 -32.12 8.81 -29.67
C ALA A 123 -30.83 8.92 -30.50
N VAL A 124 -29.84 8.07 -30.18
CA VAL A 124 -28.58 7.91 -30.93
C VAL A 124 -28.58 6.67 -31.81
N ALA A 125 -29.55 5.78 -31.61
CA ALA A 125 -29.86 4.65 -32.49
C ALA A 125 -31.26 4.13 -32.20
N ALA A 126 -31.85 3.42 -33.16
CA ALA A 126 -33.11 2.70 -32.99
C ALA A 126 -32.99 1.28 -33.54
N GLY A 127 -33.36 0.31 -32.72
CA GLY A 127 -33.59 -1.07 -33.12
C GLY A 127 -35.08 -1.32 -33.40
N VAL A 128 -35.42 -2.55 -33.78
CA VAL A 128 -36.83 -2.94 -34.03
C VAL A 128 -37.68 -2.87 -32.74
N THR A 129 -37.09 -3.23 -31.59
CA THR A 129 -37.80 -3.40 -30.32
C THR A 129 -37.32 -2.50 -29.20
N PHE A 130 -36.33 -1.62 -29.45
CA PHE A 130 -35.73 -0.75 -28.44
C PHE A 130 -35.12 0.52 -29.06
N SER A 131 -34.93 1.55 -28.26
CA SER A 131 -34.21 2.78 -28.63
C SER A 131 -32.95 2.94 -27.78
N VAL A 132 -31.93 3.60 -28.32
CA VAL A 132 -30.67 3.86 -27.62
C VAL A 132 -30.49 5.34 -27.38
N PHE A 133 -30.10 5.71 -26.17
CA PHE A 133 -29.86 7.09 -25.74
C PHE A 133 -28.46 7.20 -25.15
N ALA A 134 -27.71 8.25 -25.53
CA ALA A 134 -26.54 8.67 -24.77
C ALA A 134 -27.01 9.38 -23.50
N VAL A 135 -26.53 8.95 -22.33
CA VAL A 135 -27.01 9.44 -21.04
C VAL A 135 -25.87 9.77 -20.09
N ARG A 136 -26.18 10.59 -19.08
CA ARG A 136 -25.31 10.88 -17.94
C ARG A 136 -26.08 10.92 -16.62
N TRP A 137 -25.42 10.65 -15.51
CA TRP A 137 -26.03 10.72 -14.17
C TRP A 137 -24.99 11.01 -13.08
N PRO A 138 -25.35 11.73 -12.02
CA PRO A 138 -24.42 11.99 -10.92
C PRO A 138 -24.14 10.71 -10.12
N VAL A 139 -22.88 10.55 -9.68
CA VAL A 139 -22.44 9.39 -8.88
C VAL A 139 -21.97 9.84 -7.51
N LEU A 140 -20.94 10.69 -7.42
CA LEU A 140 -20.38 11.17 -6.15
C LEU A 140 -20.45 12.69 -6.05
N GLY A 141 -20.62 13.17 -4.81
CA GLY A 141 -20.65 14.59 -4.49
C GLY A 141 -19.27 15.19 -4.30
N ASP A 142 -19.21 16.52 -4.22
CA ASP A 142 -18.01 17.21 -3.75
C ASP A 142 -17.70 16.75 -2.32
N PRO A 143 -16.46 16.31 -2.03
CA PRO A 143 -16.09 15.83 -0.70
C PRO A 143 -16.01 16.95 0.34
N SER A 144 -15.94 18.21 -0.10
CA SER A 144 -15.92 19.35 0.80
C SER A 144 -17.27 19.57 1.48
N PRO A 145 -17.31 19.87 2.78
CA PRO A 145 -18.54 20.28 3.45
C PRO A 145 -19.22 21.49 2.78
N GLN A 146 -18.46 22.37 2.14
CA GLN A 146 -19.00 23.55 1.43
C GLN A 146 -19.58 23.20 0.05
N GLY A 147 -19.27 22.03 -0.49
CA GLY A 147 -19.75 21.55 -1.79
C GLY A 147 -20.92 20.57 -1.70
N GLN A 148 -21.55 20.40 -0.53
CA GLN A 148 -22.60 19.42 -0.31
C GLN A 148 -23.72 19.51 -1.36
N GLY A 149 -24.01 18.39 -2.02
CA GLY A 149 -25.02 18.28 -3.06
C GLY A 149 -24.54 18.64 -4.48
N LEU A 150 -23.34 19.20 -4.64
CA LEU A 150 -22.72 19.41 -5.95
C LEU A 150 -22.14 18.10 -6.47
N ALA A 151 -22.43 17.75 -7.73
CA ALA A 151 -21.84 16.58 -8.36
C ALA A 151 -20.36 16.80 -8.67
N SER A 152 -19.53 15.87 -8.21
CA SER A 152 -18.09 15.85 -8.48
C SER A 152 -17.74 14.81 -9.54
N ILE A 153 -18.36 13.62 -9.46
CA ILE A 153 -18.32 12.58 -10.50
C ILE A 153 -19.71 12.42 -11.11
N VAL A 154 -19.78 12.50 -12.43
CA VAL A 154 -20.95 12.30 -13.27
C VAL A 154 -20.62 11.21 -14.29
N ALA A 155 -21.21 10.03 -14.17
CA ALA A 155 -20.98 8.96 -15.12
C ALA A 155 -21.71 9.23 -16.44
N GLU A 156 -21.18 8.66 -17.52
CA GLU A 156 -21.75 8.71 -18.87
C GLU A 156 -21.80 7.30 -19.45
N GLY A 157 -22.75 7.04 -20.34
CA GLY A 157 -22.94 5.72 -20.94
C GLY A 157 -24.06 5.69 -21.96
N LEU A 158 -24.57 4.48 -22.24
CA LEU A 158 -25.74 4.27 -23.09
C LEU A 158 -26.89 3.66 -22.28
N LEU A 159 -28.10 4.17 -22.50
CA LEU A 159 -29.35 3.57 -22.07
C LEU A 159 -30.05 2.94 -23.28
N LEU A 160 -30.30 1.64 -23.24
CA LEU A 160 -31.10 0.93 -24.22
C LEU A 160 -32.47 0.68 -23.58
N GLU A 161 -33.49 1.36 -24.09
CA GLU A 161 -34.86 1.31 -23.57
C GLU A 161 -35.75 0.48 -24.49
N PRO A 162 -36.38 -0.60 -24.01
CA PRO A 162 -37.31 -1.37 -24.81
C PRO A 162 -38.55 -0.54 -25.16
N ALA A 163 -39.12 -0.77 -26.34
CA ALA A 163 -40.32 -0.05 -26.81
C ALA A 163 -41.58 -0.42 -25.99
N GLY A 164 -41.61 -1.60 -25.39
CA GLY A 164 -42.66 -2.04 -24.47
C GLY A 164 -42.25 -1.96 -23.00
N THR A 165 -43.09 -2.46 -22.09
CA THR A 165 -42.74 -2.55 -20.67
C THR A 165 -41.50 -3.41 -20.48
N ALA A 166 -40.47 -2.85 -19.85
CA ALA A 166 -39.24 -3.57 -19.56
C ALA A 166 -39.50 -4.77 -18.65
N LYS A 167 -38.87 -5.90 -18.94
CA LYS A 167 -38.97 -7.13 -18.14
C LYS A 167 -38.01 -7.15 -16.95
N ALA A 168 -36.87 -6.50 -17.10
CA ALA A 168 -35.82 -6.38 -16.10
C ALA A 168 -34.99 -5.12 -16.35
N ALA A 169 -34.24 -4.70 -15.34
CA ALA A 169 -33.24 -3.65 -15.43
C ALA A 169 -31.84 -4.25 -15.26
N VAL A 170 -30.95 -4.04 -16.23
CA VAL A 170 -29.63 -4.66 -16.24
C VAL A 170 -28.54 -3.62 -16.44
N VAL A 171 -27.51 -3.65 -15.59
CA VAL A 171 -26.27 -2.93 -15.85
C VAL A 171 -25.28 -3.88 -16.54
N VAL A 172 -24.80 -3.51 -17.72
CA VAL A 172 -23.85 -4.28 -18.52
C VAL A 172 -22.54 -3.52 -18.57
N ILE A 173 -21.48 -4.08 -17.98
CA ILE A 173 -20.21 -3.38 -17.77
C ILE A 173 -19.15 -3.90 -18.77
N PRO A 174 -18.56 -3.03 -19.61
CA PRO A 174 -17.51 -3.40 -20.55
C PRO A 174 -16.20 -3.79 -19.87
N ASP A 175 -15.34 -4.52 -20.59
CA ASP A 175 -13.91 -4.50 -20.26
C ASP A 175 -13.33 -3.11 -20.55
N ALA A 176 -12.23 -2.72 -19.89
CA ALA A 176 -11.57 -1.45 -20.16
C ALA A 176 -10.93 -1.33 -21.57
N GLY A 177 -10.94 -2.39 -22.38
CA GLY A 177 -10.64 -2.33 -23.82
C GLY A 177 -11.87 -2.14 -24.72
N GLN A 178 -13.08 -2.08 -24.16
CA GLN A 178 -14.35 -2.04 -24.89
C GLN A 178 -15.13 -0.74 -24.60
N THR A 179 -15.94 -0.30 -25.57
CA THR A 179 -16.82 0.86 -25.40
C THR A 179 -18.27 0.43 -25.17
N PRO A 180 -19.10 1.28 -24.55
CA PRO A 180 -20.55 1.08 -24.52
C PRO A 180 -21.18 0.82 -25.89
N GLU A 181 -20.69 1.53 -26.92
CA GLU A 181 -21.18 1.42 -28.29
C GLU A 181 -20.87 0.05 -28.91
N GLN A 182 -19.72 -0.53 -28.61
CA GLN A 182 -19.36 -1.88 -29.08
C GLN A 182 -20.30 -2.93 -28.48
N LEU A 183 -20.60 -2.85 -27.18
CA LEU A 183 -21.55 -3.77 -26.53
C LEU A 183 -22.99 -3.61 -27.01
N ALA A 184 -23.35 -2.40 -27.45
CA ALA A 184 -24.64 -2.10 -28.07
C ALA A 184 -24.68 -2.45 -29.58
N GLY A 185 -23.56 -2.83 -30.20
CA GLY A 185 -23.49 -3.13 -31.64
C GLY A 185 -23.54 -1.89 -32.55
N LEU A 186 -23.22 -0.72 -32.02
CA LEU A 186 -23.20 0.57 -32.73
C LEU A 186 -21.83 0.91 -33.31
N GLN A 187 -20.78 0.22 -32.84
CA GLN A 187 -19.41 0.32 -33.35
C GLN A 187 -18.84 -1.08 -33.58
N PRO A 188 -17.91 -1.23 -34.55
CA PRO A 188 -17.23 -2.50 -34.79
C PRO A 188 -16.32 -2.89 -33.61
N GLY A 189 -15.99 -4.19 -33.52
CA GLY A 189 -15.04 -4.73 -32.55
C GLY A 189 -15.55 -5.93 -31.76
N LEU A 190 -16.87 -6.16 -31.77
CA LEU A 190 -17.50 -7.32 -31.14
C LEU A 190 -18.45 -8.01 -32.11
N GLU A 191 -18.35 -9.34 -32.17
CA GLU A 191 -19.29 -10.16 -32.92
C GLU A 191 -20.71 -10.06 -32.31
N PRO A 192 -21.77 -10.27 -33.09
CA PRO A 192 -23.16 -10.20 -32.59
C PRO A 192 -23.43 -10.96 -31.29
N ALA A 193 -22.81 -12.14 -31.11
CA ALA A 193 -22.94 -12.95 -29.89
C ALA A 193 -22.31 -12.30 -28.63
N GLN A 194 -21.39 -11.35 -28.81
CA GLN A 194 -20.68 -10.64 -27.74
C GLN A 194 -21.30 -9.26 -27.44
N GLN A 195 -22.28 -8.83 -28.25
CA GLN A 195 -23.01 -7.56 -28.06
C GLN A 195 -24.08 -7.72 -26.97
N THR A 196 -23.65 -8.07 -25.75
CA THR A 196 -24.53 -8.44 -24.64
C THR A 196 -25.60 -7.39 -24.35
N ALA A 197 -25.24 -6.10 -24.37
CA ALA A 197 -26.21 -5.05 -24.10
C ALA A 197 -27.35 -5.05 -25.11
N ARG A 198 -27.03 -5.24 -26.40
CA ARG A 198 -28.01 -5.37 -27.47
C ARG A 198 -28.87 -6.61 -27.31
N LEU A 199 -28.27 -7.76 -27.00
CA LEU A 199 -29.00 -9.02 -26.81
C LEU A 199 -30.05 -8.92 -25.69
N LEU A 200 -29.68 -8.31 -24.56
CA LEU A 200 -30.59 -8.11 -23.44
C LEU A 200 -31.69 -7.09 -23.76
N ALA A 201 -31.35 -6.01 -24.47
CA ALA A 201 -32.31 -5.01 -24.92
C ALA A 201 -33.34 -5.59 -25.91
N GLU A 202 -32.90 -6.34 -26.91
CA GLU A 202 -33.79 -7.04 -27.86
C GLU A 202 -34.66 -8.10 -27.18
N SER A 203 -34.20 -8.65 -26.05
CA SER A 203 -34.99 -9.57 -25.20
C SER A 203 -36.03 -8.86 -24.31
N GLY A 204 -36.09 -7.52 -24.36
CA GLY A 204 -37.06 -6.69 -23.64
C GLY A 204 -36.59 -6.15 -22.29
N CYS A 205 -35.27 -6.09 -22.05
CA CYS A 205 -34.72 -5.49 -20.84
C CYS A 205 -34.39 -4.02 -21.05
N ARG A 206 -34.52 -3.22 -19.98
CA ARG A 206 -33.86 -1.92 -19.89
C ARG A 206 -32.40 -2.15 -19.56
N VAL A 207 -31.48 -1.68 -20.40
CA VAL A 207 -30.04 -1.92 -20.23
C VAL A 207 -29.29 -0.61 -20.09
N MET A 208 -28.48 -0.49 -19.04
CA MET A 208 -27.51 0.59 -18.90
C MET A 208 -26.10 0.07 -19.13
N VAL A 209 -25.33 0.79 -19.95
CA VAL A 209 -23.94 0.46 -20.26
C VAL A 209 -23.05 1.65 -19.87
N PRO A 210 -22.49 1.67 -18.65
CA PRO A 210 -21.58 2.74 -18.23
C PRO A 210 -20.28 2.69 -19.05
N ALA A 211 -19.71 3.86 -19.33
CA ALA A 211 -18.34 3.96 -19.77
C ALA A 211 -17.39 3.72 -18.59
N VAL A 212 -16.31 3.00 -18.85
CA VAL A 212 -15.22 2.72 -17.90
C VAL A 212 -13.92 3.36 -18.40
N VAL A 213 -12.95 3.57 -17.50
CA VAL A 213 -11.67 4.17 -17.88
C VAL A 213 -10.84 3.16 -18.68
N SER A 214 -10.37 3.52 -19.87
CA SER A 214 -9.65 2.58 -20.72
C SER A 214 -8.22 2.30 -20.26
N ARG A 215 -7.59 1.26 -20.82
CA ARG A 215 -6.16 0.97 -20.61
C ARG A 215 -5.24 1.73 -21.58
N GLN A 216 -5.72 2.74 -22.28
CA GLN A 216 -4.86 3.55 -23.15
C GLN A 216 -3.68 4.12 -22.35
N ARG A 217 -2.50 4.12 -22.98
CA ARG A 217 -1.27 4.64 -22.40
C ARG A 217 -1.00 6.05 -22.88
N GLU A 218 -0.46 6.87 -21.99
CA GLU A 218 -0.06 8.23 -22.31
C GLU A 218 1.15 8.65 -21.46
N LYS A 219 2.13 9.30 -22.09
CA LYS A 219 3.20 9.97 -21.37
C LYS A 219 2.64 11.17 -20.60
N ARG A 220 2.72 11.12 -19.28
CA ARG A 220 2.32 12.24 -18.42
C ARG A 220 3.45 13.25 -18.31
N LEU A 221 3.20 14.47 -18.80
CA LEU A 221 4.19 15.57 -18.80
C LEU A 221 5.54 15.17 -19.44
N ASN A 222 5.51 14.31 -20.47
CA ASN A 222 6.70 13.72 -21.10
C ASN A 222 7.62 12.91 -20.16
N ARG A 223 7.10 12.44 -19.02
CA ARG A 223 7.81 11.62 -18.01
C ARG A 223 7.30 10.18 -18.02
N ALA A 224 6.66 9.72 -16.95
CA ALA A 224 6.14 8.36 -16.85
C ALA A 224 5.07 8.05 -17.92
N ASP A 225 5.16 6.88 -18.55
CA ASP A 225 4.18 6.36 -19.49
C ASP A 225 3.20 5.42 -18.77
N LEU A 226 2.03 5.95 -18.44
CA LEU A 226 1.04 5.30 -17.58
C LEU A 226 -0.21 4.93 -18.38
N THR A 227 -0.87 3.84 -18.00
CA THR A 227 -2.27 3.65 -18.42
C THR A 227 -3.15 4.72 -17.76
N GLN A 228 -4.27 5.09 -18.40
CA GLN A 228 -5.25 5.99 -17.77
C GLN A 228 -5.73 5.44 -16.41
N ARG A 229 -5.86 4.11 -16.29
CA ARG A 229 -6.27 3.43 -15.06
C ARG A 229 -5.24 3.57 -13.95
N GLU A 230 -3.97 3.28 -14.22
CA GLU A 230 -2.88 3.43 -13.25
C GLU A 230 -2.72 4.88 -12.81
N TYR A 231 -2.81 5.83 -13.74
CA TYR A 231 -2.77 7.26 -13.44
C TYR A 231 -3.81 7.67 -12.39
N LEU A 232 -5.07 7.27 -12.55
CA LEU A 232 -6.12 7.61 -11.59
C LEU A 232 -6.01 6.80 -10.30
N HIS A 233 -5.60 5.53 -10.40
CA HIS A 233 -5.49 4.64 -9.25
C HIS A 233 -4.44 5.11 -8.26
N ARG A 234 -3.25 5.53 -8.72
CA ARG A 234 -2.14 5.99 -7.86
C ARG A 234 -2.58 7.07 -6.87
N ALA A 235 -3.21 8.13 -7.37
CA ALA A 235 -3.68 9.23 -6.52
C ALA A 235 -4.85 8.81 -5.62
N ALA A 236 -5.79 8.01 -6.13
CA ALA A 236 -6.92 7.55 -5.34
C ALA A 236 -6.49 6.63 -4.18
N PHE A 237 -5.51 5.75 -4.42
CA PHE A 237 -5.03 4.76 -3.45
C PHE A 237 -4.42 5.41 -2.21
N GLU A 238 -3.63 6.46 -2.41
CA GLU A 238 -3.06 7.27 -1.32
C GLU A 238 -4.13 7.89 -0.42
N LEU A 239 -5.30 8.17 -1.02
CA LEU A 239 -6.46 8.73 -0.34
C LEU A 239 -7.46 7.64 0.07
N GLY A 240 -7.11 6.35 0.05
CA GLY A 240 -7.99 5.27 0.54
C GLY A 240 -9.16 4.94 -0.39
N ARG A 241 -9.04 5.29 -1.68
CA ARG A 241 -10.01 4.98 -2.74
C ARG A 241 -9.34 4.11 -3.78
N THR A 242 -10.13 3.40 -4.58
CA THR A 242 -9.61 2.70 -5.77
C THR A 242 -10.39 3.11 -7.00
N LEU A 243 -9.75 3.03 -8.16
CA LEU A 243 -10.45 3.22 -9.43
C LEU A 243 -11.64 2.26 -9.57
N ALA A 244 -11.45 0.98 -9.23
CA ALA A 244 -12.53 -0.01 -9.20
C ALA A 244 -13.64 0.40 -8.22
N GLY A 245 -13.31 1.02 -7.09
CA GLY A 245 -14.29 1.59 -6.16
C GLY A 245 -15.15 2.67 -6.79
N TYR A 246 -14.56 3.60 -7.54
CA TYR A 246 -15.32 4.63 -8.27
C TYR A 246 -16.23 4.03 -9.37
N GLU A 247 -15.74 3.02 -10.10
CA GLU A 247 -16.51 2.34 -11.15
C GLU A 247 -17.63 1.46 -10.54
N VAL A 248 -17.38 0.78 -9.42
CA VAL A 248 -18.43 0.08 -8.65
C VAL A 248 -19.47 1.06 -8.10
N GLN A 249 -19.07 2.23 -7.58
CA GLN A 249 -20.02 3.27 -7.16
C GLN A 249 -20.89 3.77 -8.33
N THR A 250 -20.31 3.83 -9.54
CA THR A 250 -21.07 4.16 -10.76
C THR A 250 -22.16 3.12 -11.03
N VAL A 251 -21.85 1.83 -10.92
CA VAL A 251 -22.83 0.74 -11.04
C VAL A 251 -23.89 0.83 -9.94
N LEU A 252 -23.49 1.00 -8.69
CA LEU A 252 -24.41 1.05 -7.54
C LEU A 252 -25.34 2.27 -7.56
N SER A 253 -24.92 3.40 -8.16
CA SER A 253 -25.79 4.56 -8.37
C SER A 253 -26.97 4.25 -9.32
N LEU A 254 -26.77 3.36 -10.29
CA LEU A 254 -27.85 2.87 -11.16
C LEU A 254 -28.76 1.89 -10.43
N VAL A 255 -28.20 1.04 -9.56
CA VAL A 255 -28.99 0.16 -8.68
C VAL A 255 -29.86 1.00 -7.73
N ASP A 256 -29.34 2.12 -7.20
CA ASP A 256 -30.13 3.08 -6.41
C ASP A 256 -31.31 3.64 -7.19
N TRP A 257 -31.10 4.02 -8.46
CA TRP A 257 -32.15 4.50 -9.33
C TRP A 257 -33.19 3.41 -9.64
N TYR A 258 -32.77 2.22 -10.08
CA TYR A 258 -33.68 1.10 -10.38
C TYR A 258 -34.50 0.67 -9.17
N SER A 259 -33.93 0.72 -7.97
CA SER A 259 -34.64 0.36 -6.73
C SER A 259 -35.79 1.32 -6.39
N ARG A 260 -35.76 2.54 -6.95
CA ARG A 260 -36.81 3.55 -6.79
C ARG A 260 -37.85 3.51 -7.91
N ASP A 261 -37.61 2.73 -8.96
CA ASP A 261 -38.57 2.57 -10.06
C ASP A 261 -39.87 1.95 -9.52
N PRO A 262 -41.03 2.61 -9.68
CA PRO A 262 -42.32 2.07 -9.26
C PRO A 262 -42.63 0.68 -9.84
N ALA A 263 -42.08 0.35 -11.01
CA ALA A 263 -42.25 -0.96 -11.64
C ALA A 263 -41.55 -2.09 -10.88
N ARG A 264 -40.60 -1.79 -9.98
CA ARG A 264 -39.82 -2.75 -9.17
C ARG A 264 -39.24 -3.88 -10.02
N LEU A 265 -38.64 -3.52 -11.15
CA LEU A 265 -38.03 -4.48 -12.07
C LEU A 265 -36.94 -5.29 -11.38
N PRO A 266 -36.80 -6.59 -11.68
CA PRO A 266 -35.64 -7.37 -11.28
C PRO A 266 -34.34 -6.72 -11.76
N ILE A 267 -33.36 -6.61 -10.85
CA ILE A 267 -32.08 -5.95 -11.12
C ILE A 267 -30.99 -7.00 -11.36
N GLY A 268 -30.36 -6.95 -12.53
CA GLY A 268 -29.21 -7.78 -12.87
C GLY A 268 -27.96 -6.94 -13.14
N VAL A 269 -26.79 -7.55 -12.96
CA VAL A 269 -25.52 -6.97 -13.40
C VAL A 269 -24.73 -8.03 -14.16
N TYR A 270 -24.14 -7.65 -15.29
CA TYR A 270 -23.22 -8.49 -16.03
C TYR A 270 -21.97 -7.70 -16.39
N GLY A 271 -20.82 -8.35 -16.43
CA GLY A 271 -19.64 -7.75 -17.05
C GLY A 271 -18.58 -8.74 -17.51
N HIS A 272 -17.68 -8.24 -18.35
CA HIS A 272 -16.57 -8.99 -18.95
C HIS A 272 -15.23 -8.31 -18.66
N GLY A 273 -14.18 -9.07 -18.33
CA GLY A 273 -12.85 -8.50 -18.06
C GLY A 273 -12.83 -7.62 -16.80
N GLU A 274 -12.45 -6.33 -16.92
CA GLU A 274 -12.66 -5.36 -15.80
C GLU A 274 -14.12 -5.31 -15.37
N GLY A 275 -15.06 -5.23 -16.30
CA GLY A 275 -16.48 -5.20 -15.97
C GLY A 275 -16.95 -6.45 -15.24
N GLY A 276 -16.30 -7.60 -15.45
CA GLY A 276 -16.57 -8.82 -14.71
C GLY A 276 -16.13 -8.73 -13.24
N MET A 277 -14.98 -8.09 -12.98
CA MET A 277 -14.52 -7.76 -11.64
C MET A 277 -15.50 -6.80 -10.94
N GLU A 278 -15.85 -5.71 -11.61
CA GLU A 278 -16.76 -4.69 -11.09
C GLU A 278 -18.17 -5.24 -10.84
N ALA A 279 -18.68 -6.10 -11.72
CA ALA A 279 -19.96 -6.79 -11.56
C ALA A 279 -19.97 -7.68 -10.30
N LEU A 280 -18.91 -8.46 -10.10
CA LEU A 280 -18.78 -9.31 -8.91
C LEU A 280 -18.68 -8.49 -7.64
N PHE A 281 -17.89 -7.41 -7.63
CA PHE A 281 -17.79 -6.52 -6.48
C PHE A 281 -19.12 -5.81 -6.18
N ALA A 282 -19.81 -5.27 -7.19
CA ALA A 282 -21.11 -4.64 -7.02
C ALA A 282 -22.13 -5.64 -6.42
N ALA A 283 -22.22 -6.86 -6.97
CA ALA A 283 -23.10 -7.90 -6.44
C ALA A 283 -22.70 -8.37 -5.03
N ALA A 284 -21.40 -8.40 -4.72
CA ALA A 284 -20.88 -8.70 -3.39
C ALA A 284 -21.09 -7.58 -2.37
N LEU A 285 -21.33 -6.33 -2.80
CA LEU A 285 -21.65 -5.22 -1.90
C LEU A 285 -23.15 -5.01 -1.72
N ASP A 286 -23.94 -5.20 -2.77
CA ASP A 286 -25.34 -4.78 -2.77
C ASP A 286 -26.30 -5.95 -2.98
N THR A 287 -27.15 -6.20 -1.99
CA THR A 287 -28.08 -7.33 -1.96
C THR A 287 -29.28 -7.18 -2.90
N ARG A 288 -29.51 -5.97 -3.46
CA ARG A 288 -30.62 -5.71 -4.38
C ARG A 288 -30.39 -6.28 -5.78
N ILE A 289 -29.14 -6.57 -6.14
CA ILE A 289 -28.78 -7.23 -7.41
C ILE A 289 -29.14 -8.72 -7.31
N GLN A 290 -30.09 -9.18 -8.11
CA GLN A 290 -30.65 -10.54 -8.00
C GLN A 290 -29.87 -11.59 -8.79
N VAL A 291 -29.27 -11.19 -9.92
CA VAL A 291 -28.45 -12.05 -10.77
C VAL A 291 -27.17 -11.31 -11.17
N CYS A 292 -26.02 -11.92 -10.92
CA CYS A 292 -24.72 -11.43 -11.34
C CYS A 292 -24.12 -12.38 -12.38
N GLY A 293 -23.71 -11.87 -13.54
CA GLY A 293 -22.94 -12.60 -14.54
C GLY A 293 -21.50 -12.10 -14.60
N VAL A 294 -20.54 -13.00 -14.42
CA VAL A 294 -19.10 -12.66 -14.38
C VAL A 294 -18.37 -13.43 -15.46
N SER A 295 -17.86 -12.70 -16.46
CA SER A 295 -17.06 -13.24 -17.56
C SER A 295 -15.61 -12.73 -17.51
N GLY A 296 -14.64 -13.58 -17.81
CA GLY A 296 -13.23 -13.19 -18.00
C GLY A 296 -12.43 -12.79 -16.75
N PHE A 297 -12.98 -12.94 -15.53
CA PHE A 297 -12.32 -12.54 -14.26
C PHE A 297 -12.24 -13.62 -13.17
N PHE A 298 -13.22 -14.52 -13.08
CA PHE A 298 -13.41 -15.37 -11.90
C PHE A 298 -12.37 -16.52 -11.80
N GLY A 299 -11.51 -16.49 -10.78
CA GLY A 299 -10.50 -17.53 -10.52
C GLY A 299 -9.53 -17.13 -9.39
N PRO A 300 -8.47 -17.93 -9.14
CA PRO A 300 -7.51 -17.69 -8.07
C PRO A 300 -6.93 -16.27 -8.09
N ARG A 301 -6.79 -15.66 -6.91
CA ARG A 301 -6.38 -14.24 -6.75
C ARG A 301 -5.02 -14.08 -6.10
N GLU A 302 -4.40 -15.18 -5.68
CA GLU A 302 -3.12 -15.25 -4.97
C GLU A 302 -1.96 -14.67 -5.80
N GLN A 303 -2.12 -14.61 -7.13
CA GLN A 303 -1.16 -13.99 -8.06
C GLN A 303 -1.57 -12.59 -8.53
N SER A 304 -2.56 -11.95 -7.91
CA SER A 304 -3.03 -10.60 -8.28
C SER A 304 -1.94 -9.52 -8.24
N TRP A 305 -0.83 -9.76 -7.53
CA TRP A 305 0.35 -8.90 -7.55
C TRP A 305 1.02 -8.78 -8.93
N ARG A 306 0.76 -9.74 -9.84
CA ARG A 306 1.22 -9.73 -11.24
C ARG A 306 0.31 -8.95 -12.18
N GLU A 307 -0.94 -8.74 -11.79
CA GLU A 307 -1.95 -8.05 -12.62
C GLU A 307 -1.68 -6.54 -12.67
N PRO A 308 -2.39 -5.75 -13.51
CA PRO A 308 -2.27 -4.28 -13.49
C PRO A 308 -2.45 -3.69 -12.09
N ILE A 309 -1.80 -2.55 -11.82
CA ILE A 309 -1.69 -2.03 -10.45
C ILE A 309 -3.04 -1.70 -9.82
N GLU A 310 -3.99 -1.27 -10.63
CA GLU A 310 -5.35 -0.99 -10.22
C GLU A 310 -6.14 -2.19 -9.67
N ARG A 311 -5.61 -3.41 -9.82
CA ARG A 311 -6.16 -4.66 -9.26
C ARG A 311 -5.45 -5.15 -7.98
N ASN A 312 -4.51 -4.37 -7.45
CA ASN A 312 -3.73 -4.70 -6.26
C ASN A 312 -4.32 -4.01 -5.02
N PHE A 313 -5.41 -4.59 -4.53
CA PHE A 313 -6.21 -4.03 -3.45
C PHE A 313 -5.57 -4.25 -2.08
N PHE A 314 -5.50 -3.22 -1.24
CA PHE A 314 -4.91 -3.32 0.09
C PHE A 314 -5.75 -4.23 1.02
N GLY A 315 -5.20 -5.38 1.41
CA GLY A 315 -5.85 -6.32 2.33
C GLY A 315 -6.87 -7.29 1.73
N LEU A 316 -7.06 -7.30 0.40
CA LEU A 316 -8.06 -8.19 -0.22
C LEU A 316 -7.78 -9.67 0.07
N LEU A 317 -6.56 -10.16 -0.12
CA LEU A 317 -6.23 -11.58 0.06
C LEU A 317 -6.23 -12.04 1.52
N ARG A 318 -6.31 -11.12 2.48
CA ARG A 318 -6.52 -11.45 3.89
C ARG A 318 -7.93 -11.99 4.16
N HIS A 319 -8.89 -11.65 3.30
CA HIS A 319 -10.31 -11.90 3.53
C HIS A 319 -11.02 -12.54 2.34
N PHE A 320 -10.57 -12.27 1.11
CA PHE A 320 -11.31 -12.59 -0.10
C PHE A 320 -10.40 -13.14 -1.20
N GLY A 321 -10.66 -14.38 -1.62
CA GLY A 321 -10.41 -14.88 -2.97
C GLY A 321 -11.69 -14.89 -3.81
N ALA A 322 -11.67 -15.52 -4.98
CA ALA A 322 -12.85 -15.62 -5.82
C ALA A 322 -13.98 -16.41 -5.15
N ALA A 323 -13.65 -17.48 -4.43
CA ALA A 323 -14.64 -18.27 -3.70
C ALA A 323 -15.36 -17.46 -2.60
N GLU A 324 -14.64 -16.67 -1.82
CA GLU A 324 -15.24 -15.85 -0.76
C GLU A 324 -16.05 -14.66 -1.34
N LEU A 325 -15.60 -14.06 -2.46
CA LEU A 325 -16.40 -13.06 -3.19
C LEU A 325 -17.71 -13.67 -3.73
N ALA A 326 -17.67 -14.90 -4.26
CA ALA A 326 -18.87 -15.61 -4.66
C ALA A 326 -19.80 -15.89 -3.47
N ALA A 327 -19.24 -16.23 -2.29
CA ALA A 327 -20.03 -16.45 -1.09
C ALA A 327 -20.83 -15.20 -0.67
N LEU A 328 -20.29 -13.99 -0.88
CA LEU A 328 -21.02 -12.74 -0.64
C LEU A 328 -22.24 -12.56 -1.57
N THR A 329 -22.34 -13.29 -2.68
CA THR A 329 -23.53 -13.20 -3.55
C THR A 329 -24.68 -14.09 -3.05
N ALA A 330 -24.39 -15.16 -2.33
CA ALA A 330 -25.38 -16.13 -1.88
C ALA A 330 -26.47 -15.50 -0.98
N PRO A 331 -27.71 -16.02 -0.98
CA PRO A 331 -28.21 -17.12 -1.81
C PRO A 331 -28.64 -16.69 -3.23
N ARG A 332 -28.29 -15.46 -3.65
CA ARG A 332 -28.67 -14.93 -4.97
C ARG A 332 -27.87 -15.60 -6.08
N ASN A 333 -28.27 -15.37 -7.32
CA ASN A 333 -27.68 -16.07 -8.46
C ASN A 333 -26.36 -15.42 -8.88
N LEU A 334 -25.31 -16.25 -9.00
CA LEU A 334 -24.03 -15.90 -9.60
C LEU A 334 -23.73 -16.89 -10.72
N LEU A 335 -23.60 -16.34 -11.93
CA LEU A 335 -23.29 -17.06 -13.15
C LEU A 335 -21.85 -16.79 -13.53
N VAL A 336 -20.98 -17.78 -13.32
CA VAL A 336 -19.57 -17.74 -13.73
C VAL A 336 -19.46 -18.24 -15.17
N ILE A 337 -18.97 -17.37 -16.04
CA ILE A 337 -18.85 -17.62 -17.48
C ILE A 337 -17.34 -17.67 -17.81
N PRO A 338 -16.73 -18.86 -17.94
CA PRO A 338 -15.30 -19.02 -18.12
C PRO A 338 -14.88 -18.74 -19.58
N GLU A 339 -15.23 -17.58 -20.10
CA GLU A 339 -14.74 -17.09 -21.38
C GLU A 339 -13.37 -16.43 -21.21
N ALA A 340 -12.55 -16.50 -22.25
CA ALA A 340 -11.29 -15.78 -22.31
C ALA A 340 -11.58 -14.27 -22.28
N GLY A 341 -11.02 -13.58 -21.29
CA GLY A 341 -11.02 -12.12 -21.25
C GLY A 341 -9.75 -11.52 -21.88
N PRO A 342 -9.47 -10.24 -21.61
CA PRO A 342 -8.34 -9.55 -22.23
C PRO A 342 -7.01 -10.15 -21.78
N VAL A 343 -6.07 -10.23 -22.72
CA VAL A 343 -4.67 -10.54 -22.46
C VAL A 343 -3.86 -9.27 -22.67
N VAL A 344 -3.22 -8.78 -21.61
CA VAL A 344 -2.44 -7.53 -21.65
C VAL A 344 -1.10 -7.76 -20.99
N VAL A 345 -0.03 -7.32 -21.65
CA VAL A 345 1.32 -7.25 -21.07
C VAL A 345 1.71 -5.77 -21.05
N LEU A 346 2.01 -5.23 -19.87
CA LEU A 346 2.45 -3.86 -19.68
C LEU A 346 3.93 -3.85 -19.32
N GLU A 347 4.73 -3.19 -20.13
CA GLU A 347 6.13 -2.90 -19.83
C GLU A 347 6.26 -1.77 -18.79
N GLY A 348 7.27 -1.88 -17.91
CA GLY A 348 7.57 -0.96 -16.81
C GLY A 348 8.17 0.41 -17.19
N ASN A 349 7.59 1.08 -18.19
CA ASN A 349 8.08 2.37 -18.73
C ASN A 349 7.65 3.58 -17.86
N GLY A 350 7.92 3.51 -16.56
CA GLY A 350 7.45 4.47 -15.54
C GLY A 350 6.11 4.08 -14.90
N GLY A 351 5.35 3.18 -15.53
CA GLY A 351 4.23 2.44 -14.92
C GLY A 351 4.68 1.14 -14.26
N ALA A 352 3.79 0.51 -13.50
CA ALA A 352 4.05 -0.82 -12.94
C ALA A 352 4.04 -1.89 -14.07
N PRO A 353 5.07 -2.75 -14.17
CA PRO A 353 5.01 -3.88 -15.08
C PRO A 353 3.90 -4.84 -14.64
N ALA A 354 3.16 -5.38 -15.60
CA ALA A 354 2.02 -6.23 -15.31
C ALA A 354 1.71 -7.21 -16.44
N GLU A 355 1.10 -8.32 -16.06
CA GLU A 355 0.54 -9.31 -16.96
C GLU A 355 -0.90 -9.61 -16.54
N LEU A 356 -1.83 -9.29 -17.43
CA LEU A 356 -3.24 -9.62 -17.29
C LEU A 356 -3.54 -10.84 -18.16
N ARG A 357 -3.98 -11.92 -17.51
CA ARG A 357 -4.55 -13.10 -18.16
C ARG A 357 -5.80 -13.52 -17.40
N SER A 358 -6.84 -13.90 -18.13
CA SER A 358 -8.05 -14.43 -17.50
C SER A 358 -7.80 -15.84 -16.95
N PRO A 359 -8.45 -16.19 -15.82
CA PRO A 359 -8.48 -17.57 -15.35
C PRO A 359 -9.08 -18.51 -16.39
N ASP A 360 -8.54 -19.71 -16.49
CA ASP A 360 -9.13 -20.75 -17.33
C ASP A 360 -10.39 -21.36 -16.69
N ALA A 361 -11.13 -22.14 -17.48
CA ALA A 361 -12.37 -22.78 -17.03
C ALA A 361 -12.18 -23.76 -15.86
N VAL A 362 -11.00 -24.40 -15.76
CA VAL A 362 -10.69 -25.36 -14.71
C VAL A 362 -10.50 -24.62 -13.39
N ALA A 363 -9.71 -23.54 -13.40
CA ALA A 363 -9.47 -22.69 -12.24
C ALA A 363 -10.77 -22.01 -11.76
N ALA A 364 -11.59 -21.51 -12.69
CA ALA A 364 -12.90 -20.93 -12.37
C ALA A 364 -13.84 -21.95 -11.72
N ALA A 365 -13.91 -23.17 -12.28
CA ALA A 365 -14.71 -24.26 -11.72
C ALA A 365 -14.25 -24.66 -10.31
N ALA A 366 -12.94 -24.72 -10.07
CA ALA A 366 -12.37 -25.07 -8.77
C ALA A 366 -12.73 -24.03 -7.70
N GLU A 367 -12.59 -22.74 -7.99
CA GLU A 367 -12.97 -21.65 -7.08
C GLU A 367 -14.48 -21.61 -6.82
N LEU A 368 -15.31 -21.88 -7.85
CA LEU A 368 -16.76 -21.95 -7.67
C LEU A 368 -17.15 -23.15 -6.79
N GLN A 369 -16.48 -24.28 -6.97
CA GLN A 369 -16.70 -25.46 -6.14
C GLN A 369 -16.30 -25.21 -4.68
N ARG A 370 -15.21 -24.49 -4.44
CA ARG A 370 -14.85 -24.02 -3.09
C ARG A 370 -15.95 -23.15 -2.48
N ALA A 371 -16.49 -22.20 -3.23
CA ALA A 371 -17.61 -21.36 -2.77
C ALA A 371 -18.83 -22.21 -2.39
N LYS A 372 -19.19 -23.20 -3.24
CA LYS A 372 -20.29 -24.12 -2.99
C LYS A 372 -20.07 -24.95 -1.72
N ALA A 373 -18.85 -25.43 -1.50
CA ALA A 373 -18.51 -26.19 -0.31
C ALA A 373 -18.66 -25.35 0.97
N MET A 374 -18.27 -24.06 0.94
CA MET A 374 -18.44 -23.14 2.07
C MET A 374 -19.91 -22.85 2.40
N LEU A 375 -20.78 -22.79 1.39
CA LEU A 375 -22.18 -22.38 1.54
C LEU A 375 -23.15 -23.56 1.79
N GLY A 376 -22.76 -24.79 1.46
CA GLY A 376 -23.62 -25.97 1.61
C GLY A 376 -24.94 -25.82 0.82
N SER A 377 -26.08 -25.95 1.52
CA SER A 377 -27.41 -25.85 0.91
C SER A 377 -27.75 -24.44 0.37
N HIS A 378 -27.04 -23.39 0.80
CA HIS A 378 -27.24 -22.02 0.33
C HIS A 378 -26.56 -21.73 -1.01
N ALA A 379 -25.86 -22.71 -1.58
CA ALA A 379 -25.10 -22.55 -2.81
C ALA A 379 -25.92 -22.69 -4.12
N GLY A 380 -27.25 -22.85 -4.03
CA GLY A 380 -28.11 -23.17 -5.17
C GLY A 380 -28.06 -22.15 -6.32
N GLY A 381 -27.79 -20.87 -6.02
CA GLY A 381 -27.64 -19.81 -7.01
C GLY A 381 -26.28 -19.78 -7.73
N LEU A 382 -25.28 -20.56 -7.29
CA LEU A 382 -23.93 -20.54 -7.86
C LEU A 382 -23.82 -21.51 -9.05
N GLN A 383 -23.57 -20.99 -10.25
CA GLN A 383 -23.55 -21.81 -11.46
C GLN A 383 -22.35 -21.48 -12.35
N LEU A 384 -21.73 -22.53 -12.89
CA LEU A 384 -20.72 -22.42 -13.94
C LEU A 384 -21.42 -22.65 -15.27
N LEU A 385 -21.40 -21.65 -16.14
CA LEU A 385 -22.01 -21.72 -17.46
C LEU A 385 -20.89 -21.87 -18.49
N THR A 386 -20.49 -23.11 -18.76
CA THR A 386 -19.55 -23.38 -19.85
C THR A 386 -20.21 -23.02 -21.17
N ALA A 387 -19.53 -22.27 -22.02
CA ALA A 387 -20.03 -21.94 -23.36
C ALA A 387 -20.27 -23.23 -24.16
N ALA A 388 -21.52 -23.69 -24.24
CA ALA A 388 -21.93 -24.66 -25.24
C ALA A 388 -21.82 -23.95 -26.59
N ASN A 389 -20.88 -24.39 -27.44
CA ASN A 389 -20.67 -23.97 -28.83
C ASN A 389 -21.00 -22.50 -29.15
N ARG A 390 -19.96 -21.68 -29.36
CA ARG A 390 -20.01 -20.26 -29.79
C ARG A 390 -20.97 -19.91 -30.97
N SER A 391 -21.56 -20.91 -31.63
CA SER A 391 -22.55 -20.75 -32.70
C SER A 391 -23.96 -20.41 -32.22
N GLU A 392 -24.28 -20.54 -30.92
CA GLU A 392 -25.58 -20.11 -30.40
C GLU A 392 -25.43 -18.89 -29.49
N VAL A 393 -25.82 -17.73 -30.03
CA VAL A 393 -25.94 -16.41 -29.39
C VAL A 393 -26.71 -16.45 -28.04
N ALA A 394 -27.41 -17.54 -27.73
CA ALA A 394 -28.38 -17.66 -26.63
C ALA A 394 -27.87 -18.38 -25.35
N GLY A 395 -26.67 -18.95 -25.31
CA GLY A 395 -26.27 -19.90 -24.26
C GLY A 395 -26.43 -19.39 -22.82
N TRP A 396 -25.55 -18.47 -22.37
CA TRP A 396 -25.61 -17.96 -21.00
C TRP A 396 -26.60 -16.81 -20.83
N THR A 397 -26.83 -15.97 -21.87
CA THR A 397 -27.80 -14.86 -21.84
C THR A 397 -29.22 -15.35 -21.56
N GLY A 398 -29.59 -16.50 -22.15
CA GLY A 398 -30.86 -17.16 -21.86
C GLY A 398 -30.98 -17.58 -20.40
N THR A 399 -29.94 -18.20 -19.85
CA THR A 399 -29.90 -18.62 -18.43
C THR A 399 -29.98 -17.40 -17.49
N PHE A 400 -29.24 -16.33 -17.81
CA PHE A 400 -29.26 -15.07 -17.07
C PHE A 400 -30.68 -14.48 -17.02
N LEU A 401 -31.35 -14.35 -18.17
CA LEU A 401 -32.71 -13.80 -18.23
C LEU A 401 -33.76 -14.71 -17.62
N GLN A 402 -33.62 -16.03 -17.76
CA GLN A 402 -34.53 -16.99 -17.15
C GLN A 402 -34.50 -16.87 -15.62
N GLN A 403 -33.31 -16.69 -15.02
CA GLN A 403 -33.16 -16.53 -13.57
C GLN A 403 -33.54 -15.14 -13.08
N LEU A 404 -33.34 -14.11 -13.90
CA LEU A 404 -33.64 -12.73 -13.51
C LEU A 404 -35.12 -12.39 -13.63
N ALA A 405 -35.79 -12.82 -14.70
CA ALA A 405 -37.14 -12.39 -15.05
C ALA A 405 -38.05 -13.50 -15.57
N GLY A 406 -37.62 -14.77 -15.55
CA GLY A 406 -38.38 -15.89 -16.12
C GLY A 406 -38.61 -15.77 -17.63
N ALA A 407 -37.74 -15.05 -18.33
CA ALA A 407 -37.89 -14.69 -19.72
C ALA A 407 -36.84 -15.36 -20.61
N SER A 408 -37.21 -15.66 -21.85
CA SER A 408 -36.29 -16.17 -22.87
C SER A 408 -35.49 -15.05 -23.51
N ALA A 409 -34.22 -15.33 -23.81
CA ALA A 409 -33.37 -14.46 -24.63
C ALA A 409 -33.67 -14.61 -26.13
N VAL A 410 -33.42 -13.55 -26.89
CA VAL A 410 -33.36 -13.66 -28.35
C VAL A 410 -32.14 -14.50 -28.78
N THR A 411 -32.29 -15.24 -29.88
CA THR A 411 -31.25 -16.11 -30.43
C THR A 411 -30.43 -15.46 -31.55
N ALA A 412 -30.82 -14.27 -31.99
CA ALA A 412 -30.09 -13.47 -32.97
C ALA A 412 -30.40 -11.99 -32.74
N VAL A 413 -29.49 -11.11 -33.15
CA VAL A 413 -29.71 -9.67 -33.14
C VAL A 413 -30.31 -9.18 -34.46
N SER A 414 -31.28 -8.29 -34.36
CA SER A 414 -31.98 -7.66 -35.49
C SER A 414 -31.19 -6.44 -35.98
N PRO A 415 -31.14 -6.10 -37.28
CA PRO A 415 -30.37 -4.95 -37.77
C PRO A 415 -30.57 -3.67 -36.95
N LEU A 416 -29.46 -2.99 -36.62
CA LEU A 416 -29.44 -1.80 -35.79
C LEU A 416 -28.85 -0.64 -36.60
N ARG A 417 -29.56 0.49 -36.62
CA ARG A 417 -29.11 1.70 -37.33
C ARG A 417 -28.65 2.73 -36.31
N ALA A 418 -27.37 3.08 -36.36
CA ALA A 418 -26.85 4.24 -35.65
C ALA A 418 -27.31 5.53 -36.33
N GLU A 419 -27.67 6.53 -35.52
CA GLU A 419 -27.94 7.88 -36.00
C GLU A 419 -26.64 8.66 -36.17
N ALA A 420 -26.64 9.66 -37.05
CA ALA A 420 -25.47 10.54 -37.26
C ALA A 420 -25.02 11.23 -35.95
N ALA A 421 -25.96 11.46 -35.02
CA ALA A 421 -25.70 12.08 -33.73
C ALA A 421 -24.82 11.23 -32.80
N LEU A 422 -24.67 9.91 -33.00
CA LEU A 422 -23.92 9.06 -32.06
C LEU A 422 -22.50 9.57 -31.81
N ALA A 423 -21.79 9.98 -32.87
CA ALA A 423 -20.41 10.45 -32.76
C ALA A 423 -20.31 11.74 -31.93
N THR A 424 -21.15 12.74 -32.21
CA THR A 424 -21.14 14.03 -31.49
C THR A 424 -21.60 13.89 -30.04
N ARG A 425 -22.46 12.92 -29.74
CA ARG A 425 -23.01 12.70 -28.39
C ARG A 425 -22.06 11.96 -27.46
N THR A 426 -21.09 11.24 -28.02
CA THR A 426 -20.11 10.42 -27.28
C THR A 426 -18.70 11.01 -27.32
N GLU A 427 -18.49 12.06 -28.12
CA GLU A 427 -17.21 12.76 -28.26
C GLU A 427 -16.72 13.29 -26.91
N GLY A 428 -15.43 13.06 -26.62
CA GLY A 428 -14.76 13.55 -25.41
C GLY A 428 -15.22 12.90 -24.09
N ARG A 429 -16.11 11.88 -24.13
CA ARG A 429 -16.60 11.19 -22.92
C ARG A 429 -15.48 10.66 -22.04
N GLU A 430 -14.51 9.96 -22.63
CA GLU A 430 -13.37 9.40 -21.89
C GLU A 430 -12.54 10.50 -21.23
N ARG A 431 -12.26 11.60 -21.95
CA ARG A 431 -11.53 12.75 -21.39
C ARG A 431 -12.28 13.34 -20.18
N ARG A 432 -13.60 13.53 -20.29
CA ARG A 432 -14.42 14.01 -19.16
C ARG A 432 -14.39 13.03 -17.99
N LEU A 433 -14.47 11.72 -18.26
CA LEU A 433 -14.39 10.67 -17.24
C LEU A 433 -13.07 10.70 -16.47
N ILE A 434 -11.94 10.80 -17.17
CA ILE A 434 -10.62 10.88 -16.54
C ILE A 434 -10.50 12.18 -15.73
N GLN A 435 -10.83 13.33 -16.34
CA GLN A 435 -10.67 14.64 -15.71
C GLN A 435 -11.53 14.82 -14.47
N GLN A 436 -12.76 14.27 -14.44
CA GLN A 436 -13.61 14.38 -13.27
C GLN A 436 -13.16 13.47 -12.12
N ILE A 437 -12.66 12.26 -12.39
CA ILE A 437 -12.13 11.36 -11.36
C ILE A 437 -10.85 11.96 -10.76
N ASP A 438 -9.95 12.48 -11.61
CA ASP A 438 -8.76 13.21 -11.15
C ASP A 438 -9.16 14.42 -10.30
N ARG A 439 -10.05 15.29 -10.80
CA ARG A 439 -10.57 16.44 -10.05
C ARG A 439 -11.19 16.05 -8.72
N HIS A 440 -12.02 15.00 -8.68
CA HIS A 440 -12.62 14.51 -7.44
C HIS A 440 -11.54 14.07 -6.44
N THR A 441 -10.53 13.34 -6.91
CA THR A 441 -9.38 12.90 -6.11
C THR A 441 -8.56 14.10 -5.61
N GLN A 442 -8.36 15.14 -6.42
CA GLN A 442 -7.70 16.37 -5.99
C GLN A 442 -8.52 17.17 -4.96
N LEU A 443 -9.86 17.09 -5.00
CA LEU A 443 -10.72 17.66 -3.96
C LEU A 443 -10.56 16.88 -2.65
N LEU A 444 -10.54 15.54 -2.69
CA LEU A 444 -10.25 14.71 -1.51
C LEU A 444 -8.88 15.03 -0.90
N LEU A 445 -7.86 15.25 -1.73
CA LEU A 445 -6.54 15.65 -1.29
C LEU A 445 -6.58 16.98 -0.51
N ARG A 446 -7.35 17.96 -0.99
CA ARG A 446 -7.53 19.24 -0.30
C ARG A 446 -8.21 19.08 1.07
N GLU A 447 -9.15 18.15 1.20
CA GLU A 447 -9.85 17.90 2.46
C GLU A 447 -9.01 17.08 3.46
N SER A 448 -7.95 16.41 2.99
CA SER A 448 -7.17 15.44 3.78
C SER A 448 -6.60 16.00 5.10
N PRO A 449 -6.06 17.24 5.18
CA PRO A 449 -5.62 17.81 6.46
C PRO A 449 -6.74 17.89 7.50
N PHE A 450 -7.97 18.24 7.12
CA PHE A 450 -9.10 18.33 8.05
C PHE A 450 -9.55 16.95 8.54
N VAL A 451 -9.52 15.96 7.65
CA VAL A 451 -9.82 14.57 8.00
C VAL A 451 -8.79 14.05 9.02
N ARG A 452 -7.50 14.33 8.81
CA ARG A 452 -6.43 13.93 9.74
C ARG A 452 -6.50 14.67 11.08
N ASP A 453 -6.85 15.95 11.08
CA ASP A 453 -7.09 16.71 12.33
C ASP A 453 -8.22 16.08 13.15
N ALA A 454 -9.31 15.68 12.50
CA ALA A 454 -10.41 14.96 13.15
C ALA A 454 -9.97 13.58 13.65
N PHE A 455 -9.18 12.84 12.86
CA PHE A 455 -8.60 11.55 13.24
C PHE A 455 -7.73 11.69 14.51
N MET A 456 -6.86 12.70 14.57
CA MET A 456 -5.92 12.97 15.67
C MET A 456 -6.53 13.69 16.89
N SER A 457 -7.84 13.92 16.91
CA SER A 457 -8.52 14.74 17.92
C SER A 457 -8.43 14.24 19.36
N ARG A 458 -8.05 12.97 19.61
CA ARG A 458 -7.95 12.38 20.96
C ARG A 458 -6.56 12.46 21.58
N LEU A 459 -5.61 13.12 20.94
CA LEU A 459 -4.30 13.40 21.54
C LEU A 459 -4.44 14.33 22.74
N ASP A 460 -3.85 13.95 23.88
CA ASP A 460 -3.87 14.71 25.12
C ASP A 460 -2.59 15.55 25.24
N TYR A 461 -2.72 16.87 25.26
CA TYR A 461 -1.58 17.80 25.34
C TYR A 461 -1.36 18.38 26.74
N SER A 462 -2.01 17.85 27.78
CA SER A 462 -1.92 18.38 29.15
C SER A 462 -0.54 18.22 29.79
N SER A 463 0.22 17.20 29.38
CA SER A 463 1.60 16.91 29.79
C SER A 463 2.28 16.01 28.75
N VAL A 464 3.60 15.88 28.81
CA VAL A 464 4.35 14.97 27.94
C VAL A 464 3.94 13.52 28.19
N GLU A 465 3.73 13.14 29.44
CA GLU A 465 3.35 11.80 29.85
C GLU A 465 1.93 11.45 29.36
N ALA A 466 0.97 12.37 29.53
CA ALA A 466 -0.40 12.18 29.03
C ALA A 466 -0.42 12.08 27.49
N TYR A 467 0.39 12.92 26.82
CA TYR A 467 0.57 12.86 25.38
C TYR A 467 1.07 11.49 24.93
N GLN A 468 2.20 11.02 25.49
CA GLN A 468 2.77 9.72 25.15
C GLN A 468 1.76 8.58 25.30
N LYS A 469 0.98 8.60 26.39
CA LYS A 469 -0.07 7.61 26.63
C LYS A 469 -1.18 7.68 25.58
N SER A 470 -1.65 8.88 25.24
CA SER A 470 -2.70 9.06 24.23
C SER A 470 -2.24 8.68 22.81
N THR A 471 -0.96 8.86 22.51
CA THR A 471 -0.34 8.53 21.20
C THR A 471 -0.27 7.03 20.93
N GLU A 472 -0.25 6.16 21.95
CA GLU A 472 -0.15 4.70 21.75
C GLU A 472 -1.33 4.13 20.95
N ALA A 473 -2.54 4.65 21.13
CA ALA A 473 -3.70 4.22 20.34
C ALA A 473 -3.49 4.50 18.84
N TYR A 474 -2.85 5.63 18.50
CA TYR A 474 -2.52 5.98 17.12
C TYR A 474 -1.34 5.17 16.59
N ARG A 475 -0.34 4.89 17.43
CA ARG A 475 0.78 4.01 17.09
C ARG A 475 0.29 2.60 16.74
N GLU A 476 -0.72 2.11 17.45
CA GLU A 476 -1.32 0.81 17.17
C GLU A 476 -2.06 0.79 15.83
N VAL A 477 -2.82 1.84 15.51
CA VAL A 477 -3.43 1.99 14.17
C VAL A 477 -2.34 2.05 13.10
N PHE A 478 -1.27 2.81 13.33
CA PHE A 478 -0.14 2.89 12.39
C PHE A 478 0.54 1.53 12.19
N ARG A 479 0.74 0.77 13.28
CA ARG A 479 1.34 -0.57 13.28
C ARG A 479 0.48 -1.57 12.52
N LYS A 480 -0.83 -1.63 12.80
CA LYS A 480 -1.71 -2.70 12.32
C LYS A 480 -2.42 -2.39 11.01
N ASP A 481 -2.86 -1.16 10.83
CA ASP A 481 -3.75 -0.77 9.73
C ASP A 481 -3.02 -0.03 8.60
N VAL A 482 -1.92 0.66 8.89
CA VAL A 482 -1.16 1.44 7.90
C VAL A 482 0.07 0.68 7.42
N ILE A 483 1.00 0.36 8.32
CA ILE A 483 2.18 -0.44 7.99
C ILE A 483 1.76 -1.90 7.78
N GLY A 484 0.94 -2.43 8.68
CA GLY A 484 0.50 -3.82 8.68
C GLY A 484 1.56 -4.74 9.26
N GLU A 485 1.57 -4.96 10.56
CA GLU A 485 2.52 -5.85 11.23
C GLU A 485 2.23 -7.34 10.95
N PHE A 486 3.26 -8.14 10.72
CA PHE A 486 3.13 -9.60 10.78
C PHE A 486 3.12 -10.03 12.25
N GLU A 487 2.07 -10.72 12.69
CA GLU A 487 1.94 -11.24 14.06
C GLU A 487 2.80 -12.51 14.24
N LEU A 488 4.12 -12.36 14.02
CA LEU A 488 5.13 -13.41 14.13
C LEU A 488 6.14 -13.00 15.20
N PRO A 489 6.55 -13.92 16.09
CA PRO A 489 7.65 -13.64 17.00
C PRO A 489 8.96 -13.48 16.22
N LEU A 490 9.81 -12.55 16.66
CA LEU A 490 11.18 -12.46 16.16
C LEU A 490 11.96 -13.73 16.53
N LEU A 491 12.77 -14.23 15.60
CA LEU A 491 13.72 -15.31 15.87
C LEU A 491 14.84 -14.83 16.81
N PRO A 492 15.59 -15.73 17.46
CA PRO A 492 16.88 -15.36 18.04
C PRO A 492 17.80 -14.73 16.98
N PHE A 493 18.63 -13.75 17.35
CA PHE A 493 19.45 -13.02 16.37
C PHE A 493 20.36 -13.91 15.51
N ASN A 494 20.89 -15.00 16.09
CA ASN A 494 21.90 -15.87 15.48
C ASN A 494 22.98 -15.06 14.75
N ALA A 495 23.50 -14.04 15.43
CA ALA A 495 24.30 -12.99 14.82
C ALA A 495 25.57 -13.57 14.18
N LYS A 496 25.82 -13.18 12.92
CA LYS A 496 27.01 -13.56 12.16
C LYS A 496 27.76 -12.31 11.75
N SER A 497 29.08 -12.29 11.91
CA SER A 497 29.89 -11.14 11.49
C SER A 497 31.18 -11.51 10.78
N ARG A 498 31.67 -10.57 9.96
CA ARG A 498 32.98 -10.63 9.29
C ARG A 498 33.57 -9.24 9.25
N LYS A 499 34.83 -9.09 9.67
CA LYS A 499 35.59 -7.85 9.47
C LYS A 499 35.91 -7.70 7.99
N SER A 500 35.51 -6.58 7.39
CA SER A 500 35.61 -6.36 5.94
C SER A 500 36.33 -5.07 5.59
N TRP A 501 36.44 -4.13 6.53
CA TRP A 501 37.15 -2.86 6.35
C TRP A 501 37.98 -2.48 7.56
N GLU A 502 39.06 -1.74 7.31
CA GLU A 502 39.91 -1.17 8.34
C GLU A 502 40.57 0.12 7.83
N THR A 503 40.54 1.17 8.65
CA THR A 503 41.26 2.43 8.47
C THR A 503 42.09 2.72 9.71
N ASP A 504 42.83 3.84 9.75
CA ASP A 504 43.53 4.26 10.98
C ASP A 504 42.58 4.68 12.11
N LEU A 505 41.33 5.03 11.79
CA LEU A 505 40.37 5.60 12.74
C LEU A 505 39.27 4.63 13.16
N TRP A 506 38.93 3.64 12.34
CA TRP A 506 37.83 2.71 12.62
C TRP A 506 38.01 1.33 11.96
N THR A 507 37.21 0.37 12.41
CA THR A 507 37.07 -0.96 11.79
C THR A 507 35.62 -1.21 11.38
N GLY A 508 35.41 -1.81 10.22
CA GLY A 508 34.07 -2.11 9.70
C GLY A 508 33.80 -3.61 9.61
N HIS A 509 32.62 -4.01 10.09
CA HIS A 509 32.18 -5.40 10.14
C HIS A 509 30.83 -5.56 9.46
N GLU A 510 30.74 -6.48 8.49
CA GLU A 510 29.45 -6.97 8.01
C GLU A 510 28.77 -7.76 9.12
N VAL A 511 27.45 -7.57 9.30
CA VAL A 511 26.63 -8.23 10.31
C VAL A 511 25.34 -8.73 9.65
N VAL A 512 25.00 -10.00 9.91
CA VAL A 512 23.72 -10.61 9.51
C VAL A 512 23.00 -11.15 10.75
N LEU A 513 21.71 -10.85 10.85
CA LEU A 513 20.81 -11.27 11.92
C LEU A 513 19.59 -11.98 11.34
N ASP A 514 19.16 -13.07 11.95
CA ASP A 514 17.89 -13.73 11.62
C ASP A 514 16.72 -12.90 12.18
N VAL A 515 15.61 -12.77 11.44
CA VAL A 515 14.44 -11.97 11.85
C VAL A 515 13.18 -12.83 11.89
N PHE A 516 12.79 -13.40 10.75
CA PHE A 516 11.72 -14.39 10.59
C PHE A 516 12.25 -15.53 9.71
N PRO A 517 11.53 -16.66 9.57
CA PRO A 517 11.85 -17.63 8.53
C PRO A 517 11.99 -16.94 7.16
N ASP A 518 13.09 -17.23 6.44
CA ASP A 518 13.49 -16.57 5.18
C ASP A 518 13.82 -15.06 5.25
N VAL A 519 13.63 -14.39 6.39
CA VAL A 519 13.90 -12.95 6.55
C VAL A 519 15.12 -12.73 7.42
N MET A 520 16.12 -12.04 6.87
CA MET A 520 17.31 -11.60 7.59
C MET A 520 17.43 -10.08 7.60
N ALA A 521 18.12 -9.52 8.58
CA ALA A 521 18.65 -8.16 8.55
C ALA A 521 20.15 -8.21 8.23
N TYR A 522 20.62 -7.34 7.34
CA TYR A 522 22.03 -7.22 6.97
C TYR A 522 22.46 -5.75 7.09
N GLY A 523 23.69 -5.51 7.55
CA GLY A 523 24.27 -4.17 7.60
C GLY A 523 25.75 -4.17 7.93
N VAL A 524 26.32 -2.98 8.05
CA VAL A 524 27.73 -2.77 8.39
C VAL A 524 27.83 -1.98 9.70
N LEU A 525 28.52 -2.55 10.69
CA LEU A 525 28.89 -1.89 11.94
C LEU A 525 30.28 -1.26 11.81
N LEU A 526 30.41 0.04 12.10
CA LEU A 526 31.70 0.70 12.26
C LEU A 526 32.00 0.95 13.73
N LEU A 527 33.20 0.56 14.15
CA LEU A 527 33.71 0.74 15.50
C LEU A 527 34.91 1.70 15.50
N PRO A 528 34.89 2.79 16.28
CA PRO A 528 36.04 3.66 16.44
C PRO A 528 37.22 2.92 17.07
N LYS A 529 38.44 3.11 16.54
CA LYS A 529 39.65 2.47 17.07
C LYS A 529 40.11 3.02 18.42
N ASP A 530 39.62 4.21 18.79
CA ASP A 530 39.88 4.81 20.11
C ASP A 530 38.90 4.33 21.21
N LEU A 531 38.00 3.39 20.89
CA LEU A 531 37.05 2.79 21.83
C LEU A 531 37.79 1.98 22.91
N LYS A 532 37.66 2.40 24.17
CA LYS A 532 38.37 1.79 25.30
C LYS A 532 37.62 0.57 25.84
N PRO A 533 38.32 -0.42 26.44
CA PRO A 533 37.67 -1.53 27.12
C PRO A 533 36.68 -1.04 28.19
N GLY A 534 35.44 -1.52 28.15
CA GLY A 534 34.37 -1.12 29.06
C GLY A 534 33.72 0.24 28.78
N GLU A 535 34.20 0.99 27.78
CA GLU A 535 33.56 2.22 27.33
C GLU A 535 32.30 1.91 26.54
N ARG A 536 31.21 2.63 26.85
CA ARG A 536 29.95 2.57 26.10
C ARG A 536 29.71 3.87 25.36
N ARG A 537 29.44 3.79 24.06
CA ARG A 537 29.22 4.95 23.19
C ARG A 537 27.81 4.95 22.58
N PRO A 538 27.26 6.13 22.30
CA PRO A 538 26.03 6.25 21.54
C PRO A 538 26.19 5.69 20.12
N VAL A 539 25.10 5.17 19.58
CA VAL A 539 25.03 4.60 18.22
C VAL A 539 24.20 5.51 17.32
N VAL A 540 24.64 5.69 16.08
CA VAL A 540 23.84 6.29 15.01
C VAL A 540 23.60 5.26 13.90
N VAL A 541 22.35 4.85 13.74
CA VAL A 541 21.94 4.02 12.60
C VAL A 541 21.81 4.91 11.37
N CYS A 542 22.61 4.62 10.34
CA CYS A 542 22.82 5.48 9.17
C CYS A 542 22.18 4.83 7.92
N GLN A 543 21.05 5.36 7.45
CA GLN A 543 20.25 4.73 6.41
C GLN A 543 20.44 5.38 5.03
N HIS A 544 20.85 4.56 4.06
CA HIS A 544 20.88 4.93 2.64
C HIS A 544 19.47 5.01 2.02
N GLY A 545 19.35 5.73 0.90
CA GLY A 545 18.17 5.88 0.06
C GLY A 545 18.02 4.80 -1.03
N LEU A 546 17.10 5.06 -1.96
CA LEU A 546 16.68 4.15 -3.05
C LEU A 546 17.88 3.69 -3.89
N GLU A 547 17.94 2.39 -4.19
CA GLU A 547 19.05 1.72 -4.90
C GLU A 547 20.44 1.84 -4.22
N GLY A 548 20.49 2.39 -3.01
CA GLY A 548 21.73 2.54 -2.25
C GLY A 548 22.16 1.26 -1.54
N ARG A 549 23.39 1.31 -1.03
CA ARG A 549 24.03 0.26 -0.23
C ARG A 549 24.59 0.85 1.07
N PRO A 550 24.79 0.02 2.11
CA PRO A 550 25.52 0.43 3.31
C PRO A 550 26.86 1.11 3.02
N THR A 551 27.60 0.64 2.01
CA THR A 551 28.90 1.21 1.62
C THR A 551 28.80 2.65 1.14
N ASP A 552 27.68 3.07 0.56
CA ASP A 552 27.54 4.43 0.03
C ASP A 552 27.55 5.50 1.13
N VAL A 553 27.29 5.12 2.38
CA VAL A 553 27.24 6.06 3.51
C VAL A 553 28.55 6.18 4.27
N PHE A 554 29.58 5.39 3.94
CA PHE A 554 30.86 5.41 4.65
C PHE A 554 32.10 5.22 3.77
N LEU A 555 31.93 4.99 2.46
CA LEU A 555 33.02 4.67 1.55
C LEU A 555 32.90 5.43 0.22
N ASN A 556 34.05 5.94 -0.23
CA ASN A 556 34.26 6.59 -1.54
C ASN A 556 33.57 7.96 -1.75
N ASP A 557 33.21 8.66 -0.67
CA ASP A 557 32.63 10.01 -0.68
C ASP A 557 31.48 10.15 -1.68
N ASN A 558 30.48 9.28 -1.57
CA ASN A 558 29.28 9.37 -2.41
C ASN A 558 28.67 10.79 -2.31
N PRO A 559 28.34 11.45 -3.44
CA PRO A 559 27.95 12.86 -3.44
C PRO A 559 26.65 13.18 -2.69
N ALA A 560 25.82 12.19 -2.39
CA ALA A 560 24.61 12.38 -1.58
C ALA A 560 24.86 12.19 -0.09
N TYR A 561 25.88 11.42 0.31
CA TYR A 561 26.07 10.99 1.70
C TYR A 561 27.33 11.56 2.33
N HIS A 562 28.35 11.87 1.52
CA HIS A 562 29.64 12.37 1.97
C HIS A 562 30.24 11.54 3.11
N ASP A 563 30.16 10.22 3.02
CA ASP A 563 30.64 9.27 4.03
C ASP A 563 30.20 9.59 5.46
N PHE A 564 28.98 10.13 5.65
CA PHE A 564 28.54 10.65 6.95
C PHE A 564 28.60 9.62 8.09
N ALA A 565 28.42 8.33 7.81
CA ALA A 565 28.56 7.29 8.83
C ALA A 565 30.03 7.13 9.27
N ALA A 566 30.99 7.16 8.35
CA ALA A 566 32.41 7.15 8.71
C ALA A 566 32.77 8.43 9.49
N LYS A 567 32.32 9.61 9.04
CA LYS A 567 32.57 10.89 9.73
C LYS A 567 31.98 10.93 11.15
N LEU A 568 30.81 10.33 11.36
CA LEU A 568 30.24 10.16 12.70
C LEU A 568 31.06 9.17 13.54
N CYS A 569 31.52 8.07 12.96
CA CYS A 569 32.42 7.13 13.62
C CYS A 569 33.73 7.81 14.07
N GLU A 570 34.31 8.64 13.21
CA GLU A 570 35.50 9.46 13.48
C GLU A 570 35.25 10.55 14.54
N ARG A 571 33.99 10.92 14.80
CA ARG A 571 33.60 11.79 15.93
C ARG A 571 33.39 11.02 17.23
N GLY A 572 33.54 9.70 17.18
CA GLY A 572 33.46 8.80 18.32
C GLY A 572 32.12 8.11 18.48
N PHE A 573 31.13 8.34 17.62
CA PHE A 573 29.91 7.52 17.63
C PHE A 573 30.22 6.09 17.16
N ILE A 574 29.42 5.12 17.57
CA ILE A 574 29.33 3.86 16.85
C ILE A 574 28.32 4.06 15.72
N THR A 575 28.57 3.52 14.52
CA THR A 575 27.57 3.60 13.45
C THR A 575 27.19 2.24 12.94
N PHE A 576 25.90 2.06 12.63
CA PHE A 576 25.40 0.85 11.97
C PHE A 576 24.62 1.25 10.71
N SER A 577 25.01 0.72 9.57
CA SER A 577 24.40 1.04 8.27
C SER A 577 23.65 -0.18 7.73
N PRO A 578 22.32 -0.28 7.90
CA PRO A 578 21.54 -1.40 7.41
C PRO A 578 21.34 -1.35 5.90
N GLN A 579 21.28 -2.52 5.27
CA GLN A 579 20.70 -2.67 3.94
C GLN A 579 19.18 -2.83 4.10
N ASN A 580 18.43 -1.90 3.52
CA ASN A 580 16.99 -2.04 3.34
C ASN A 580 16.67 -2.62 1.94
N PRO A 581 15.46 -3.16 1.73
CA PRO A 581 15.16 -3.97 0.53
C PRO A 581 15.03 -3.15 -0.76
N TYR A 582 15.00 -1.82 -0.72
CA TYR A 582 14.76 -0.95 -1.87
C TYR A 582 15.92 -0.85 -2.87
N ILE A 583 16.34 -2.00 -3.41
CA ILE A 583 17.44 -2.18 -4.36
C ILE A 583 17.07 -3.24 -5.41
N PHE A 584 17.70 -3.17 -6.59
CA PHE A 584 17.45 -4.02 -7.76
C PHE A 584 16.11 -3.77 -8.44
N THR A 585 15.71 -2.51 -8.49
CA THR A 585 14.59 -2.01 -9.29
C THR A 585 13.30 -2.81 -9.07
N ASP A 586 12.79 -3.52 -10.06
CA ASP A 586 11.51 -4.23 -9.95
C ASP A 586 11.55 -5.41 -8.97
N ARG A 587 12.72 -5.97 -8.67
CA ARG A 587 12.81 -7.09 -7.71
C ARG A 587 12.26 -6.69 -6.35
N PHE A 588 12.61 -5.51 -5.83
CA PHE A 588 12.05 -5.06 -4.57
C PHE A 588 10.65 -4.46 -4.70
N ARG A 589 10.37 -3.74 -5.80
CA ARG A 589 9.05 -3.11 -5.99
C ARG A 589 7.94 -4.16 -6.04
N THR A 590 8.23 -5.35 -6.59
CA THR A 590 7.29 -6.47 -6.56
C THR A 590 7.07 -7.05 -5.16
N LEU A 591 7.90 -6.76 -4.16
CA LEU A 591 7.63 -7.11 -2.77
C LEU A 591 6.45 -6.28 -2.23
N GLN A 592 6.41 -4.97 -2.52
CA GLN A 592 5.26 -4.12 -2.18
C GLN A 592 3.98 -4.67 -2.80
N ARG A 593 4.04 -5.06 -4.09
CA ARG A 593 2.92 -5.66 -4.84
C ARG A 593 2.36 -6.93 -4.18
N LYS A 594 3.23 -7.73 -3.55
CA LYS A 594 2.85 -8.95 -2.80
C LYS A 594 2.34 -8.62 -1.40
N ALA A 595 2.90 -7.61 -0.76
CA ALA A 595 2.54 -7.18 0.59
C ALA A 595 1.16 -6.51 0.64
N GLN A 596 0.85 -5.61 -0.31
CA GLN A 596 -0.40 -4.83 -0.28
C GLN A 596 -1.66 -5.70 -0.22
N PRO A 597 -1.83 -6.78 -1.02
CA PRO A 597 -2.98 -7.67 -0.90
C PRO A 597 -3.17 -8.34 0.47
N LEU A 598 -2.12 -8.42 1.28
CA LEU A 598 -2.16 -8.95 2.65
C LEU A 598 -2.49 -7.87 3.69
N GLY A 599 -2.65 -6.61 3.26
CA GLY A 599 -2.80 -5.44 4.13
C GLY A 599 -1.46 -5.10 4.80
N LYS A 600 -0.37 -5.26 4.05
CA LYS A 600 1.02 -5.09 4.47
C LYS A 600 1.72 -4.12 3.52
N THR A 601 2.86 -3.61 3.94
CA THR A 601 3.73 -2.72 3.17
C THR A 601 5.16 -3.26 3.17
N LEU A 602 6.07 -2.66 2.40
CA LEU A 602 7.51 -2.92 2.53
C LEU A 602 7.99 -2.76 3.99
N PHE A 603 7.39 -1.81 4.72
CA PHE A 603 7.73 -1.53 6.11
C PHE A 603 7.28 -2.62 7.09
N SER A 604 6.35 -3.50 6.70
CA SER A 604 5.99 -4.70 7.47
C SER A 604 7.16 -5.65 7.67
N MET A 605 8.15 -5.62 6.78
CA MET A 605 9.39 -6.39 6.90
C MET A 605 10.55 -5.54 7.43
N ILE A 606 10.62 -4.26 7.04
CA ILE A 606 11.70 -3.36 7.47
C ILE A 606 11.62 -3.06 8.98
N VAL A 607 10.43 -2.82 9.53
CA VAL A 607 10.26 -2.52 10.96
C VAL A 607 10.78 -3.65 11.86
N PRO A 608 10.42 -4.94 11.66
CA PRO A 608 10.99 -6.02 12.46
C PRO A 608 12.49 -6.24 12.20
N GLN A 609 13.01 -6.02 10.98
CA GLN A 609 14.46 -5.99 10.74
C GLN A 609 15.16 -4.97 11.64
N HIS A 610 14.61 -3.75 11.74
CA HIS A 610 15.15 -2.70 12.59
C HIS A 610 14.97 -2.94 14.09
N GLN A 611 13.83 -3.47 14.52
CA GLN A 611 13.67 -3.90 15.92
C GLN A 611 14.72 -4.94 16.29
N GLN A 612 15.01 -5.89 15.39
CA GLN A 612 16.02 -6.91 15.59
C GLN A 612 17.45 -6.34 15.64
N ILE A 613 17.76 -5.38 14.77
CA ILE A 613 19.03 -4.64 14.79
C ILE A 613 19.22 -3.94 16.12
N VAL A 614 18.22 -3.20 16.59
CA VAL A 614 18.32 -2.45 17.86
C VAL A 614 18.42 -3.39 19.05
N ASN A 615 17.62 -4.45 19.08
CA ASN A 615 17.70 -5.49 20.11
C ASN A 615 19.11 -6.08 20.21
N TRP A 616 19.75 -6.40 19.07
CA TRP A 616 21.12 -6.91 19.03
C TRP A 616 22.17 -5.84 19.40
N LEU A 617 22.02 -4.59 18.94
CA LEU A 617 22.93 -3.50 19.30
C LEU A 617 22.96 -3.29 20.82
N LYS A 618 21.81 -3.38 21.50
CA LYS A 618 21.72 -3.27 22.97
C LYS A 618 22.45 -4.39 23.72
N THR A 619 22.74 -5.53 23.09
CA THR A 619 23.53 -6.60 23.73
C THR A 619 25.04 -6.37 23.62
N GLN A 620 25.48 -5.42 22.78
CA GLN A 620 26.90 -5.18 22.56
C GLN A 620 27.51 -4.44 23.76
N PRO A 621 28.63 -4.92 24.33
CA PRO A 621 29.16 -4.41 25.59
C PRO A 621 29.66 -2.95 25.50
N PHE A 622 29.91 -2.48 24.28
CA PHE A 622 30.41 -1.14 23.95
C PHE A 622 29.31 -0.17 23.50
N VAL A 623 28.05 -0.61 23.44
CA VAL A 623 26.91 0.24 23.09
C VAL A 623 26.25 0.77 24.35
N ASP A 624 25.88 2.06 24.33
CA ASP A 624 24.92 2.62 25.26
C ASP A 624 23.50 2.33 24.76
N ASP A 625 22.80 1.40 25.43
CA ASP A 625 21.49 0.88 25.03
C ASP A 625 20.36 1.92 25.06
N SER A 626 20.57 3.05 25.73
CA SER A 626 19.63 4.16 25.83
C SER A 626 19.84 5.24 24.76
N ARG A 627 20.97 5.18 24.01
CA ARG A 627 21.41 6.23 23.08
C ARG A 627 21.67 5.70 21.67
N ILE A 628 20.63 5.11 21.07
CA ILE A 628 20.64 4.64 19.67
C ILE A 628 19.76 5.58 18.84
N ALA A 629 20.36 6.35 17.94
CA ALA A 629 19.67 7.29 17.05
C ALA A 629 19.47 6.72 15.64
N PHE A 630 18.54 7.30 14.89
CA PHE A 630 18.32 7.01 13.48
C PHE A 630 18.58 8.26 12.64
N TYR A 631 19.36 8.15 11.56
CA TYR A 631 19.61 9.22 10.59
C TYR A 631 19.57 8.65 9.18
N GLY A 632 18.64 9.10 8.34
CA GLY A 632 18.54 8.64 6.96
C GLY A 632 18.25 9.76 5.97
N LEU A 633 18.70 9.54 4.73
CA LEU A 633 18.50 10.44 3.59
C LEU A 633 17.62 9.81 2.51
N SER A 634 16.72 10.60 1.89
CA SER A 634 15.88 10.17 0.77
C SER A 634 14.92 9.04 1.17
N TYR A 635 14.96 7.88 0.52
CA TYR A 635 14.24 6.69 1.01
C TYR A 635 14.64 6.30 2.46
N GLY A 636 15.88 6.62 2.87
CA GLY A 636 16.32 6.55 4.26
C GLY A 636 15.65 7.59 5.16
N GLY A 637 15.32 8.78 4.65
CA GLY A 637 14.50 9.78 5.34
C GLY A 637 13.05 9.29 5.51
N LYS A 638 12.49 8.66 4.47
CA LYS A 638 11.20 7.94 4.55
C LYS A 638 11.22 6.87 5.65
N SER A 639 12.34 6.16 5.76
CA SER A 639 12.59 5.17 6.81
C SER A 639 12.69 5.84 8.20
N ALA A 640 13.30 7.02 8.30
CA ALA A 640 13.38 7.82 9.53
C ALA A 640 12.02 8.34 10.04
N MET A 641 11.00 8.39 9.18
CA MET A 641 9.63 8.72 9.58
C MET A 641 8.83 7.50 10.05
N ARG A 642 9.03 6.33 9.43
CA ARG A 642 8.21 5.12 9.68
C ARG A 642 8.79 4.24 10.77
N ILE A 643 10.10 4.00 10.76
CA ILE A 643 10.74 3.06 11.68
C ILE A 643 10.74 3.61 13.10
N PRO A 644 11.26 4.81 13.40
CA PRO A 644 11.28 5.32 14.77
C PRO A 644 9.88 5.56 15.34
N ALA A 645 8.86 5.75 14.51
CA ALA A 645 7.47 5.84 14.97
C ALA A 645 6.97 4.54 15.63
N LEU A 646 7.48 3.38 15.20
CA LEU A 646 7.11 2.05 15.70
C LEU A 646 8.18 1.40 16.59
N VAL A 647 9.46 1.53 16.24
CA VAL A 647 10.61 1.08 17.02
C VAL A 647 10.99 2.19 18.00
N THR A 648 10.33 2.19 19.16
CA THR A 648 10.48 3.23 20.18
C THR A 648 11.84 3.26 20.85
N ASP A 649 12.64 2.21 20.64
CA ASP A 649 14.01 2.10 21.13
C ASP A 649 15.00 3.03 20.42
N TYR A 650 14.66 3.56 19.25
CA TYR A 650 15.39 4.69 18.69
C TYR A 650 15.11 5.94 19.53
N CYS A 651 16.12 6.45 20.22
CA CYS A 651 15.97 7.61 21.10
C CYS A 651 15.81 8.94 20.36
N LEU A 652 16.16 9.00 19.06
CA LEU A 652 16.20 10.19 18.22
C LEU A 652 16.02 9.81 16.74
N SER A 653 15.39 10.69 15.94
CA SER A 653 15.29 10.52 14.48
C SER A 653 15.66 11.79 13.71
N ILE A 654 16.43 11.64 12.63
CA ILE A 654 16.75 12.69 11.64
C ILE A 654 16.25 12.24 10.25
N CYS A 655 15.36 13.04 9.66
CA CYS A 655 14.86 12.86 8.30
C CYS A 655 15.52 13.88 7.37
N SER A 656 16.42 13.41 6.50
CA SER A 656 17.13 14.26 5.54
C SER A 656 16.61 14.05 4.13
N ALA A 657 16.48 15.15 3.38
CA ALA A 657 16.15 15.16 1.95
C ALA A 657 14.94 14.29 1.56
N ASP A 658 13.91 14.24 2.43
CA ASP A 658 12.66 13.51 2.18
C ASP A 658 11.43 14.19 2.80
N PHE A 659 11.59 14.82 3.98
CA PHE A 659 10.48 15.38 4.74
C PHE A 659 9.65 16.37 3.92
N ASN A 660 8.34 16.14 3.78
CA ASN A 660 7.43 16.94 2.97
C ASN A 660 5.97 16.73 3.43
N GLU A 661 5.01 17.50 2.89
CA GLU A 661 3.60 17.09 2.85
C GLU A 661 3.54 15.85 1.93
N TRP A 662 3.65 14.66 2.55
CA TRP A 662 3.89 13.39 1.86
C TRP A 662 2.69 12.93 1.04
N VAL A 663 1.48 13.09 1.58
CA VAL A 663 0.23 12.76 0.88
C VAL A 663 0.10 13.59 -0.40
N LEU A 664 0.41 14.89 -0.35
CA LEU A 664 0.44 15.77 -1.52
C LEU A 664 1.55 15.35 -2.48
N LYS A 665 2.75 15.04 -1.98
CA LYS A 665 3.86 14.55 -2.80
C LYS A 665 3.52 13.26 -3.55
N ASN A 666 2.59 12.44 -3.06
CA ASN A 666 2.12 11.26 -3.79
C ASN A 666 0.91 11.55 -4.68
N ALA A 667 -0.11 12.24 -4.18
CA ALA A 667 -1.43 12.28 -4.84
C ALA A 667 -1.67 13.52 -5.72
N SER A 668 -0.86 14.59 -5.58
CA SER A 668 -1.08 15.80 -6.38
C SER A 668 -0.79 15.56 -7.86
N THR A 669 -1.71 15.95 -8.72
CA THR A 669 -1.54 15.94 -10.19
C THR A 669 -1.19 17.32 -10.77
N ARG A 670 -0.72 18.26 -9.94
CA ARG A 670 -0.30 19.61 -10.38
C ARG A 670 1.18 19.93 -10.16
N HIS A 671 1.75 19.51 -9.03
CA HIS A 671 3.14 19.80 -8.68
C HIS A 671 4.13 18.94 -9.46
N ASN A 672 5.32 19.43 -9.79
CA ASN A 672 6.31 18.68 -10.59
C ASN A 672 7.15 17.69 -9.77
N PHE A 673 7.27 17.87 -8.46
CA PHE A 673 8.08 17.01 -7.57
C PHE A 673 7.37 15.73 -7.12
N THR A 674 6.10 15.54 -7.52
CA THR A 674 5.26 14.41 -7.13
C THR A 674 5.68 13.08 -7.77
N TYR A 675 5.37 11.98 -7.08
CA TYR A 675 5.55 10.62 -7.58
C TYR A 675 4.54 10.22 -8.66
N MET A 676 3.50 11.03 -8.91
CA MET A 676 2.59 10.82 -10.05
C MET A 676 3.34 10.79 -11.40
N TRP A 677 4.51 11.42 -11.47
CA TRP A 677 5.27 11.60 -12.71
C TRP A 677 6.51 10.72 -12.83
N THR A 678 6.74 9.82 -11.88
CA THR A 678 7.98 9.04 -11.79
C THR A 678 7.69 7.53 -11.75
N GLY A 679 8.77 6.73 -11.78
CA GLY A 679 8.70 5.28 -11.98
C GLY A 679 8.53 4.46 -10.70
N GLU A 680 8.53 5.09 -9.53
CA GLU A 680 8.42 4.44 -8.21
C GLU A 680 6.98 4.04 -7.91
N TYR A 681 6.44 3.07 -8.65
CA TYR A 681 5.06 2.60 -8.48
C TYR A 681 4.79 1.91 -7.12
N GLU A 682 5.83 1.57 -6.37
CA GLU A 682 5.71 0.97 -5.03
C GLU A 682 5.42 1.99 -3.93
N ILE A 683 5.58 3.28 -4.22
CA ILE A 683 5.65 4.34 -3.20
C ILE A 683 4.29 4.71 -2.60
N PHE A 684 3.20 4.40 -3.31
CA PHE A 684 1.82 4.71 -2.91
C PHE A 684 1.37 3.79 -1.77
N GLU A 685 0.82 4.39 -0.72
CA GLU A 685 0.44 3.72 0.53
C GLU A 685 -1.05 3.95 0.80
N TRP A 686 -1.76 2.88 1.16
CA TRP A 686 -3.22 2.93 1.29
C TRP A 686 -3.67 3.91 2.38
N ASP A 687 -4.53 4.86 2.00
CA ASP A 687 -5.28 5.75 2.91
C ASP A 687 -4.45 6.59 3.89
N LEU A 688 -3.22 6.99 3.50
CA LEU A 688 -2.47 8.00 4.25
C LEU A 688 -3.20 9.34 4.31
N GLY A 689 -3.93 9.69 3.24
CA GLY A 689 -4.72 10.92 3.16
C GLY A 689 -5.66 11.13 4.34
N SER A 690 -6.31 10.06 4.82
CA SER A 690 -7.27 10.13 5.93
C SER A 690 -6.67 9.84 7.30
N THR A 691 -5.40 9.39 7.37
CA THR A 691 -4.82 8.85 8.60
C THR A 691 -3.52 9.55 9.02
N PHE A 692 -2.42 9.36 8.28
CA PHE A 692 -1.10 9.85 8.66
C PHE A 692 -0.39 10.56 7.51
N ASN A 693 0.15 11.74 7.79
CA ASN A 693 1.23 12.36 7.04
C ASN A 693 2.51 12.43 7.90
N TYR A 694 3.55 13.09 7.43
CA TYR A 694 4.84 13.18 8.12
C TYR A 694 4.75 13.97 9.42
N ALA A 695 3.89 14.97 9.54
CA ALA A 695 3.62 15.62 10.82
C ALA A 695 2.98 14.65 11.84
N GLU A 696 2.05 13.81 11.38
CA GLU A 696 1.43 12.77 12.21
C GLU A 696 2.43 11.67 12.58
N MET A 697 3.33 11.27 11.67
CA MET A 697 4.42 10.33 11.98
C MET A 697 5.43 10.93 12.98
N ALA A 698 5.76 12.22 12.84
CA ALA A 698 6.57 12.94 13.83
C ALA A 698 5.86 13.03 15.19
N ALA A 699 4.53 13.11 15.21
CA ALA A 699 3.73 13.03 16.43
C ALA A 699 3.92 11.68 17.15
N LEU A 700 4.05 10.57 16.41
CA LEU A 700 4.37 9.25 16.98
C LEU A 700 5.82 9.15 17.50
N ILE A 701 6.74 9.96 16.96
CA ILE A 701 8.14 10.05 17.42
C ILE A 701 8.25 10.89 18.70
N CYS A 702 7.50 11.98 18.78
CA CYS A 702 7.39 12.87 19.94
C CYS A 702 7.08 12.08 21.24
N PRO A 703 7.77 12.36 22.36
CA PRO A 703 8.60 13.52 22.69
C PRO A 703 10.11 13.33 22.44
N ARG A 704 10.50 12.30 21.71
CA ARG A 704 11.91 12.08 21.36
C ARG A 704 12.42 13.19 20.42
N PRO A 705 13.71 13.52 20.46
CA PRO A 705 14.28 14.50 19.56
C PRO A 705 14.07 14.13 18.09
N PHE A 706 13.65 15.11 17.29
CA PHE A 706 13.35 14.95 15.87
C PHE A 706 13.87 16.13 15.05
N MET A 707 14.64 15.84 14.01
CA MET A 707 15.21 16.86 13.13
C MET A 707 14.89 16.61 11.66
N VAL A 708 14.71 17.70 10.91
CA VAL A 708 14.64 17.72 9.45
C VAL A 708 15.87 18.40 8.86
N GLU A 709 16.46 17.84 7.81
CA GLU A 709 17.57 18.45 7.06
C GLU A 709 17.15 18.64 5.59
N ARG A 710 17.19 19.89 5.12
CA ARG A 710 16.63 20.32 3.83
C ARG A 710 17.59 21.18 3.03
N GLY A 711 18.02 20.68 1.86
CA GLY A 711 18.74 21.46 0.87
C GLY A 711 17.79 22.28 -0.02
N HIS A 712 18.08 23.57 -0.24
CA HIS A 712 17.24 24.46 -1.05
C HIS A 712 17.06 24.00 -2.51
N PHE A 713 18.02 23.26 -3.06
CA PHE A 713 17.99 22.77 -4.45
C PHE A 713 17.57 21.30 -4.56
N ASP A 714 17.13 20.69 -3.46
CA ASP A 714 16.66 19.31 -3.47
C ASP A 714 15.28 19.18 -4.14
N GLY A 715 15.24 18.51 -5.29
CA GLY A 715 14.05 18.30 -6.12
C GLY A 715 12.98 17.37 -5.54
N VAL A 716 13.23 16.74 -4.39
CA VAL A 716 12.25 15.91 -3.65
C VAL A 716 11.06 16.70 -3.12
N GLY A 717 11.21 18.02 -2.96
CA GLY A 717 10.17 18.92 -2.45
C GLY A 717 10.56 20.37 -2.66
N THR A 718 9.78 21.28 -2.11
CA THR A 718 10.05 22.73 -2.13
C THR A 718 9.99 23.26 -0.69
N ASP A 719 10.76 24.30 -0.41
CA ASP A 719 10.94 24.78 0.98
C ASP A 719 9.64 25.20 1.66
N ASP A 720 8.68 25.71 0.88
CA ASP A 720 7.34 26.06 1.31
C ASP A 720 6.54 24.84 1.81
N TRP A 721 6.54 23.73 1.08
CA TRP A 721 5.83 22.52 1.51
C TRP A 721 6.55 21.78 2.65
N VAL A 722 7.89 21.77 2.64
CA VAL A 722 8.68 21.24 3.76
C VAL A 722 8.43 22.07 5.03
N GLY A 723 8.47 23.40 4.89
CA GLY A 723 8.19 24.34 5.98
C GLY A 723 6.75 24.28 6.48
N TYR A 724 5.78 24.12 5.57
CA TYR A 724 4.36 23.95 5.90
C TYR A 724 4.15 22.73 6.80
N GLU A 725 4.69 21.58 6.42
CA GLU A 725 4.53 20.36 7.19
C GLU A 725 5.33 20.41 8.50
N TYR A 726 6.56 20.94 8.48
CA TYR A 726 7.39 21.08 9.68
C TYR A 726 6.77 22.06 10.70
N GLY A 727 6.08 23.10 10.23
CA GLY A 727 5.36 24.04 11.08
C GLY A 727 4.38 23.36 12.04
N LYS A 728 3.73 22.27 11.61
CA LYS A 728 2.85 21.45 12.45
C LYS A 728 3.63 20.72 13.55
N VAL A 729 4.77 20.13 13.20
CA VAL A 729 5.69 19.46 14.14
C VAL A 729 6.23 20.46 15.17
N ARG A 730 6.68 21.62 14.71
CA ARG A 730 7.16 22.69 15.58
C ARG A 730 6.07 23.16 16.56
N HIS A 731 4.84 23.31 16.08
CA HIS A 731 3.71 23.69 16.91
C HIS A 731 3.42 22.63 17.99
N LEU A 732 3.45 21.34 17.64
CA LEU A 732 3.32 20.24 18.60
C LEU A 732 4.39 20.32 19.71
N TYR A 733 5.66 20.32 19.35
CA TYR A 733 6.77 20.28 20.32
C TYR A 733 6.84 21.56 21.14
N ALA A 734 6.82 22.74 20.49
CA ALA A 734 7.09 24.00 21.16
C ALA A 734 5.84 24.61 21.82
N ALA A 735 4.69 24.61 21.12
CA ALA A 735 3.50 25.31 21.58
C ALA A 735 2.61 24.42 22.46
N LYS A 736 2.34 23.17 22.03
CA LYS A 736 1.47 22.25 22.78
C LYS A 736 2.19 21.61 23.97
N LEU A 737 3.40 21.10 23.78
CA LEU A 737 4.12 20.31 24.80
C LEU A 737 5.27 21.04 25.52
N LYS A 738 5.62 22.26 25.08
CA LYS A 738 6.68 23.10 25.68
C LYS A 738 8.08 22.45 25.73
N ILE A 739 8.38 21.59 24.77
CA ILE A 739 9.67 20.88 24.57
C ILE A 739 10.31 21.27 23.23
N GLY A 740 10.22 22.55 22.88
CA GLY A 740 10.65 23.05 21.58
C GLY A 740 12.15 22.82 21.31
N GLU A 741 12.98 22.72 22.33
CA GLU A 741 14.41 22.42 22.20
C GLU A 741 14.70 21.02 21.65
N ARG A 742 13.71 20.13 21.58
CA ARG A 742 13.84 18.76 21.05
C ARG A 742 13.52 18.63 19.56
N THR A 743 13.19 19.72 18.88
CA THR A 743 13.00 19.66 17.43
C THR A 743 13.61 20.85 16.72
N GLU A 744 14.21 20.57 15.58
CA GLU A 744 14.92 21.54 14.75
C GLU A 744 14.75 21.19 13.27
N ILE A 745 14.89 22.18 12.40
CA ILE A 745 15.01 22.00 10.96
C ILE A 745 16.20 22.83 10.49
N GLU A 746 17.05 22.22 9.67
CA GLU A 746 18.16 22.89 9.01
C GLU A 746 17.83 23.10 7.54
N TRP A 747 17.79 24.36 7.11
CA TRP A 747 17.83 24.73 5.70
C TRP A 747 19.23 25.14 5.32
N PHE A 748 19.74 24.61 4.21
CA PHE A 748 21.06 24.94 3.72
C PHE A 748 21.08 25.09 2.20
N VAL A 749 22.06 25.86 1.71
CA VAL A 749 22.29 26.06 0.28
C VAL A 749 22.97 24.81 -0.29
N GLY A 750 22.18 23.87 -0.77
CA GLY A 750 22.70 22.62 -1.33
C GLY A 750 21.64 21.76 -2.04
N PRO A 751 22.10 20.70 -2.72
CA PRO A 751 21.25 19.80 -3.48
C PRO A 751 20.62 18.72 -2.57
N HIS A 752 20.16 17.63 -3.18
CA HIS A 752 19.79 16.39 -2.50
C HIS A 752 21.01 15.70 -1.90
N THR A 753 21.39 16.06 -0.67
CA THR A 753 22.59 15.55 0.03
C THR A 753 22.50 15.71 1.55
N ILE A 754 23.34 14.98 2.28
CA ILE A 754 23.64 15.20 3.70
C ILE A 754 24.50 16.46 3.83
N ASN A 755 24.06 17.45 4.64
CA ASN A 755 24.88 18.61 4.97
C ASN A 755 25.87 18.27 6.09
N GLY A 756 25.41 17.56 7.12
CA GLY A 756 26.30 17.08 8.19
C GLY A 756 26.87 18.20 9.07
N VAL A 757 26.21 19.35 9.17
CA VAL A 757 26.61 20.45 10.04
C VAL A 757 25.66 20.55 11.23
N GLY A 758 24.43 21.01 11.01
CA GLY A 758 23.41 21.08 12.05
C GLY A 758 23.04 19.69 12.58
N THR A 759 22.94 18.68 11.71
CA THR A 759 22.64 17.30 12.11
C THR A 759 23.68 16.70 13.04
N TYR A 760 24.97 16.97 12.83
CA TYR A 760 26.03 16.50 13.75
C TYR A 760 25.96 17.22 15.10
N GLN A 761 25.74 18.53 15.11
CA GLN A 761 25.54 19.30 16.35
C GLN A 761 24.32 18.80 17.13
N PHE A 762 23.23 18.49 16.42
CA PHE A 762 22.01 17.91 16.99
C PHE A 762 22.27 16.55 17.64
N LEU A 763 23.02 15.67 16.98
CA LEU A 763 23.43 14.37 17.52
C LEU A 763 24.31 14.52 18.77
N HIS A 764 25.34 15.36 18.73
CA HIS A 764 26.21 15.62 19.88
C HIS A 764 25.42 16.14 21.09
N ARG A 765 24.49 17.09 20.86
CA ARG A 765 23.61 17.67 21.88
C ARG A 765 22.69 16.63 22.51
N HIS A 766 21.93 15.90 21.69
CA HIS A 766 20.85 15.04 22.18
C HIS A 766 21.30 13.63 22.57
N LEU A 767 22.43 13.16 22.07
CA LEU A 767 23.08 11.92 22.54
C LEU A 767 24.10 12.18 23.65
N ASN A 768 24.23 13.43 24.12
CA ASN A 768 25.15 13.82 25.18
C ASN A 768 26.57 13.27 24.93
N TRP A 769 27.12 13.55 23.75
CA TRP A 769 28.45 13.12 23.33
C TRP A 769 29.29 14.35 22.97
N PRO A 770 30.48 14.53 23.55
CA PRO A 770 31.27 15.75 23.34
C PRO A 770 31.70 15.91 21.88
N GLU A 771 31.64 17.13 21.37
CA GLU A 771 32.26 17.49 20.10
C GLU A 771 33.78 17.39 20.23
N ARG A 772 34.45 16.72 19.28
CA ARG A 772 35.91 16.75 19.18
C ARG A 772 36.31 18.18 18.76
N LYS A 773 37.13 18.83 19.58
CA LYS A 773 37.68 20.17 19.32
C LYS A 773 38.68 20.16 18.18
#